data_AF-A0A420IF54-F1
#
_entry.id   AF-A0A420IF54-F1
#
_cell.length_a   1.000
_cell.length_b   1.000
_cell.length_c   1.000
_cell.angle_alpha   90.00
_cell.angle_beta   90.00
_cell.angle_gamma   90.00
#
_symmetry.space_group_name_H-M   'P 1'
#
loop_
_entity.id
_entity.type
_entity.pdbx_description
1 polymer ?
#
loop_
_entity_poly.entity_id
_entity_poly.type
_entity_poly.pdbx_seq_one_letter_code
_entity_poly.pdbx_strand_id
1 'polypeptide(L)'
;MFIFRSLLGAQSGSAASQSLLELDGGVKILIDVGWDESFNTEKLKELEKHVPTLSIVLLTHATISHLGAFAHFCKHCPLFSRIPIYATLPVIQLGRTLLQDLYASTPLAGTKIPASALSEASYSYAQKISAFLDSEILLPPPTNEEIQTYFGLIHPLKYSQPQQPIPSPLSPPLNGLTITAYNAGHTLGGTIWHIQHGLESIVYAVDWNQARENVLAGAAWLGGAGGGGGEVIEQLRKPTALICSSRGGERSALLGGKAKRDELLLEMIKSAARRGGIILIPSDSSARVLELAYLLEHTWRTEAKDDSSPLQGSCLYLASKNIGATMRYTRSMLEWMDEGIVREFEVNAGSQKQGPPDSNNLAGPFDFRHLRLLERMSQIDRVLGETDNLGRSVSKILLASDTSLEWGFSREILRKIADDSRNLVILTEPVGNLEHDDSNPTIARTLWKWWEERKHGVLPEVTKMGEALEQVGCGGQVIEIKEAKRIALEGNDLNIYQQWLANQRQLQTTQSGDISSIDTNDASSDSSSDSDQSETEQQGKALNISATMGQANRKKIGLSDEDLGVNILLRKKGVHDYDVRGKKGREKMFPLAIRRKRADEFGELIRAEDFLRAEERDEVNTQDLRLQTGKSDSEDTLGKKRRWDDVSGQKGTSKTNLKRHQNTHNQAGSVNLEGSRGTEDNASDDEVDEEASGPSRLEYTTERIALQVRLAFVDFAGLHDKRSLQMLIPLIQPRKLILISGMKEETLALATDCRKLLAAHVGNLEESAIDVYTPQNGETVDASVDTNAWAVKLTDSLFSGLKWQNVKGLSIATVTARMESSASESVDSKAEGSNKKQKISQEVGTESASSALVAPARPIEMPILDVLPSSMASAARPVAQPLQVGDLRLADLRKMMQTSGYTAEFRGEGMLLINGNVTVRKTGTGRIEIESIGLPTGFNSTSSTTTNLPHGATFFAVRNRIYEGLAVVK
;
A
#
# COMPACT_ATOMS: atom_id res chain seq x y z
N MET A 1 4.12 4.42 -26.77
CA MET A 1 5.48 4.00 -26.37
C MET A 1 5.51 3.92 -24.86
N PHE A 2 6.08 2.86 -24.26
CA PHE A 2 6.34 2.84 -22.82
C PHE A 2 7.73 2.30 -22.45
N ILE A 3 8.29 2.89 -21.41
CA ILE A 3 9.59 2.55 -20.82
C ILE A 3 9.36 2.13 -19.38
N PHE A 4 9.91 0.98 -19.00
CA PHE A 4 9.92 0.47 -17.63
C PHE A 4 11.29 0.66 -17.00
N ARG A 5 11.35 1.05 -15.73
CA ARG A 5 12.60 1.17 -14.96
C ARG A 5 12.38 0.67 -13.53
N SER A 6 13.12 -0.36 -13.12
CA SER A 6 13.17 -0.71 -11.69
C SER A 6 14.11 0.28 -10.98
N LEU A 7 13.63 0.92 -9.93
CA LEU A 7 14.44 1.84 -9.12
C LEU A 7 15.11 1.10 -7.96
N LEU A 8 14.40 0.13 -7.36
CA LEU A 8 14.86 -0.69 -6.25
C LEU A 8 14.19 -2.08 -6.29
N GLY A 9 14.95 -3.11 -5.93
CA GLY A 9 14.48 -4.50 -5.76
C GLY A 9 14.99 -5.50 -6.79
N ALA A 10 15.20 -5.11 -8.05
CA ALA A 10 15.53 -6.03 -9.14
C ALA A 10 16.95 -6.62 -9.02
N GLN A 11 17.05 -7.96 -9.15
CA GLN A 11 18.31 -8.73 -9.05
C GLN A 11 19.11 -8.38 -7.79
N SER A 12 18.42 -8.25 -6.65
CA SER A 12 19.01 -7.79 -5.40
C SER A 12 18.41 -8.51 -4.19
N GLY A 13 19.21 -8.70 -3.15
CA GLY A 13 18.74 -9.25 -1.87
C GLY A 13 17.85 -8.32 -1.05
N SER A 14 17.46 -7.16 -1.60
CA SER A 14 16.52 -6.25 -0.96
C SER A 14 15.09 -6.73 -1.17
N ALA A 15 14.30 -6.75 -0.09
CA ALA A 15 12.86 -7.03 -0.16
C ALA A 15 12.07 -5.89 -0.83
N ALA A 16 12.63 -4.67 -0.90
CA ALA A 16 11.97 -3.49 -1.43
C ALA A 16 11.56 -3.61 -2.91
N SER A 17 10.45 -2.96 -3.25
CA SER A 17 9.90 -2.76 -4.59
C SER A 17 9.75 -1.27 -4.84
N GLN A 18 10.39 -0.77 -5.89
CA GLN A 18 10.12 0.55 -6.47
C GLN A 18 10.24 0.45 -7.99
N SER A 19 9.19 0.81 -8.72
CA SER A 19 9.13 0.71 -10.18
C SER A 19 8.58 2.00 -10.80
N LEU A 20 9.26 2.50 -11.83
CA LEU A 20 8.81 3.65 -12.61
C LEU A 20 8.38 3.19 -14.00
N LEU A 21 7.18 3.58 -14.39
CA LEU A 21 6.63 3.34 -15.72
C LEU A 21 6.38 4.70 -16.39
N GLU A 22 7.07 4.94 -17.51
CA GLU A 22 6.91 6.13 -18.34
C GLU A 22 6.14 5.75 -19.61
N LEU A 23 4.99 6.38 -19.81
CA LEU A 23 4.06 6.16 -20.91
C LEU A 23 4.12 7.32 -21.92
N ASP A 24 3.53 7.09 -23.09
CA ASP A 24 3.38 8.09 -24.14
C ASP A 24 2.72 9.39 -23.65
N GLY A 25 3.09 10.51 -24.26
CA GLY A 25 2.71 11.84 -23.77
C GLY A 25 3.40 12.29 -22.48
N GLY A 26 4.37 11.53 -21.95
CA GLY A 26 5.19 11.89 -20.79
C GLY A 26 4.54 11.59 -19.44
N VAL A 27 3.53 10.71 -19.41
CA VAL A 27 2.85 10.30 -18.17
C VAL A 27 3.74 9.33 -17.40
N LYS A 28 4.01 9.64 -16.13
CA LYS A 28 4.89 8.85 -15.25
C LYS A 28 4.13 8.28 -14.06
N ILE A 29 4.13 6.96 -13.97
CA ILE A 29 3.47 6.19 -12.92
C ILE A 29 4.57 5.61 -12.03
N LEU A 30 4.59 6.00 -10.77
CA LEU A 30 5.34 5.29 -9.74
C LEU A 30 4.50 4.13 -9.23
N ILE A 31 5.05 2.93 -9.18
CA ILE A 31 4.45 1.77 -8.54
C ILE A 31 5.36 1.37 -7.38
N ASP A 32 4.75 1.38 -6.19
CA ASP A 32 5.35 1.15 -4.88
C ASP A 32 6.38 2.20 -4.43
N VAL A 33 6.45 2.36 -3.11
CA VAL A 33 7.36 3.24 -2.37
C VAL A 33 8.06 2.39 -1.30
N GLY A 34 8.52 1.21 -1.72
CA GLY A 34 9.13 0.21 -0.87
C GLY A 34 10.45 0.67 -0.26
N TRP A 35 10.77 0.10 0.88
CA TRP A 35 12.07 0.30 1.53
C TRP A 35 12.57 -1.02 2.11
N ASP A 36 13.80 -1.04 2.58
CA ASP A 36 14.42 -2.21 3.18
C ASP A 36 14.79 -1.99 4.63
N GLU A 37 15.13 -3.09 5.30
CA GLU A 37 15.36 -3.16 6.74
C GLU A 37 16.55 -2.29 7.19
N SER A 38 17.40 -1.88 6.23
CA SER A 38 18.55 -1.00 6.48
C SER A 38 18.18 0.47 6.67
N PHE A 39 16.97 0.87 6.26
CA PHE A 39 16.47 2.25 6.30
C PHE A 39 17.48 3.30 5.77
N ASN A 40 18.23 2.93 4.72
CA ASN A 40 19.24 3.80 4.12
C ASN A 40 18.57 4.81 3.14
N THR A 41 18.78 6.10 3.36
CA THR A 41 18.30 7.21 2.50
C THR A 41 18.98 7.23 1.14
N GLU A 42 20.19 6.69 1.00
CA GLU A 42 20.92 6.68 -0.28
C GLU A 42 20.20 5.88 -1.36
N LYS A 43 19.51 4.82 -0.96
CA LYS A 43 18.67 3.99 -1.84
C LYS A 43 17.43 4.74 -2.34
N LEU A 44 17.02 5.82 -1.68
CA LEU A 44 15.86 6.64 -2.04
C LEU A 44 16.21 7.82 -2.98
N LYS A 45 17.50 8.19 -3.10
CA LYS A 45 17.98 9.33 -3.90
C LYS A 45 17.59 9.25 -5.38
N GLU A 46 17.43 8.06 -5.95
CA GLU A 46 17.03 7.92 -7.36
C GLU A 46 15.54 8.21 -7.56
N LEU A 47 14.69 7.79 -6.62
CA LEU A 47 13.27 8.09 -6.63
C LEU A 47 13.00 9.59 -6.41
N GLU A 48 13.73 10.23 -5.48
CA GLU A 48 13.62 11.66 -5.19
C GLU A 48 13.76 12.54 -6.45
N LYS A 49 14.67 12.18 -7.36
CA LYS A 49 14.87 12.88 -8.65
C LYS A 49 13.64 12.85 -9.56
N HIS A 50 12.83 11.79 -9.49
CA HIS A 50 11.67 11.61 -10.38
C HIS A 50 10.40 12.29 -9.83
N VAL A 51 10.31 12.52 -8.50
CA VAL A 51 9.14 13.11 -7.82
C VAL A 51 8.53 14.32 -8.55
N PRO A 52 9.30 15.33 -9.04
CA PRO A 52 8.73 16.49 -9.72
C PRO A 52 8.01 16.18 -11.04
N THR A 53 8.24 15.00 -11.62
CA THR A 53 7.70 14.57 -12.93
C THR A 53 6.63 13.48 -12.81
N LEU A 54 6.36 12.99 -11.60
CA LEU A 54 5.37 11.93 -11.37
C LEU A 54 3.94 12.44 -11.60
N SER A 55 3.16 11.62 -12.30
CA SER A 55 1.75 11.88 -12.61
C SER A 55 0.83 11.25 -11.58
N ILE A 56 1.08 9.99 -11.21
CA ILE A 56 0.36 9.27 -10.15
C ILE A 56 1.28 8.29 -9.41
N VAL A 57 0.88 7.87 -8.20
CA VAL A 57 1.49 6.78 -7.44
C VAL A 57 0.48 5.65 -7.24
N LEU A 58 0.89 4.40 -7.45
CA LEU A 58 0.11 3.18 -7.19
C LEU A 58 0.80 2.38 -6.08
N LEU A 59 0.06 1.92 -5.07
CA LEU A 59 0.59 1.03 -4.01
C LEU A 59 -0.02 -0.37 -4.13
N THR A 60 0.80 -1.41 -3.96
CA THR A 60 0.38 -2.81 -4.09
C THR A 60 0.01 -3.49 -2.78
N HIS A 61 0.88 -3.40 -1.76
CA HIS A 61 0.76 -4.15 -0.51
C HIS A 61 1.00 -3.30 0.74
N ALA A 62 0.38 -3.70 1.86
CA ALA A 62 0.65 -3.13 3.19
C ALA A 62 1.87 -3.79 3.84
N THR A 63 3.03 -3.72 3.19
CA THR A 63 4.31 -4.26 3.69
C THR A 63 5.43 -3.25 3.49
N ILE A 64 6.50 -3.34 4.28
CA ILE A 64 7.63 -2.38 4.23
C ILE A 64 8.30 -2.41 2.85
N SER A 65 8.35 -3.61 2.25
CA SER A 65 8.80 -3.83 0.89
C SER A 65 8.03 -3.06 -0.17
N HIS A 66 6.82 -2.55 0.08
CA HIS A 66 6.00 -1.86 -0.93
C HIS A 66 5.57 -0.43 -0.54
N LEU A 67 5.53 -0.09 0.75
CA LEU A 67 5.21 1.28 1.20
C LEU A 67 6.08 1.82 2.35
N GLY A 68 7.18 1.15 2.70
CA GLY A 68 8.03 1.51 3.84
C GLY A 68 8.55 2.96 3.84
N ALA A 69 8.86 3.53 2.67
CA ALA A 69 9.36 4.91 2.55
C ALA A 69 8.24 5.95 2.32
N PHE A 70 6.97 5.55 2.27
CA PHE A 70 5.83 6.43 1.95
C PHE A 70 5.75 7.66 2.87
N ALA A 71 5.74 7.46 4.20
CA ALA A 71 5.65 8.57 5.15
C ALA A 71 6.91 9.47 5.14
N HIS A 72 8.09 8.90 4.87
CA HIS A 72 9.32 9.67 4.67
C HIS A 72 9.18 10.62 3.48
N PHE A 73 8.73 10.14 2.31
CA PHE A 73 8.53 10.99 1.14
C PHE A 73 7.45 12.07 1.37
N CYS A 74 6.33 11.72 2.00
CA CYS A 74 5.29 12.71 2.33
C CYS A 74 5.78 13.84 3.25
N LYS A 75 6.71 13.56 4.17
CA LYS A 75 7.25 14.55 5.11
C LYS A 75 8.42 15.35 4.56
N HIS A 76 9.35 14.72 3.85
CA HIS A 76 10.62 15.32 3.46
C HIS A 76 10.67 15.78 2.00
N CYS A 77 9.74 15.35 1.15
CA CYS A 77 9.65 15.78 -0.26
C CYS A 77 8.31 16.51 -0.49
N PRO A 78 8.23 17.85 -0.36
CA PRO A 78 6.97 18.60 -0.36
C PRO A 78 6.11 18.50 -1.62
N LEU A 79 6.69 18.10 -2.75
CA LEU A 79 5.96 17.84 -3.99
C LEU A 79 5.26 16.48 -3.99
N PHE A 80 5.75 15.51 -3.20
CA PHE A 80 5.26 14.13 -3.23
C PHE A 80 3.80 14.02 -2.72
N SER A 81 3.47 14.75 -1.64
CA SER A 81 2.12 14.81 -1.08
C SER A 81 1.08 15.50 -1.98
N ARG A 82 1.51 16.11 -3.10
CA ARG A 82 0.61 16.70 -4.12
C ARG A 82 0.28 15.75 -5.27
N ILE A 83 0.97 14.62 -5.37
CA ILE A 83 0.74 13.62 -6.42
C ILE A 83 -0.48 12.76 -6.02
N PRO A 84 -1.46 12.51 -6.91
CA PRO A 84 -2.56 11.59 -6.63
C PRO A 84 -2.06 10.15 -6.42
N ILE A 85 -2.51 9.52 -5.33
CA ILE A 85 -2.06 8.19 -4.88
C ILE A 85 -3.25 7.25 -4.82
N TYR A 86 -3.09 6.02 -5.31
CA TYR A 86 -4.16 5.02 -5.38
C TYR A 86 -3.75 3.71 -4.72
N ALA A 87 -4.65 3.16 -3.91
CA ALA A 87 -4.50 1.86 -3.24
C ALA A 87 -5.88 1.29 -2.88
N THR A 88 -5.96 0.00 -2.53
CA THR A 88 -7.19 -0.57 -1.96
C THR A 88 -7.40 -0.16 -0.51
N LEU A 89 -8.64 -0.21 -0.02
CA LEU A 89 -8.96 0.16 1.36
C LEU A 89 -8.11 -0.60 2.42
N PRO A 90 -7.89 -1.93 2.35
CA PRO A 90 -7.06 -2.61 3.33
C PRO A 90 -5.60 -2.19 3.27
N VAL A 91 -5.04 -1.92 2.08
CA VAL A 91 -3.65 -1.42 1.94
C VAL A 91 -3.49 -0.06 2.62
N ILE A 92 -4.49 0.83 2.53
CA ILE A 92 -4.50 2.12 3.22
C ILE A 92 -4.56 1.93 4.75
N GLN A 93 -5.48 1.09 5.26
CA GLN A 93 -5.69 0.95 6.70
C GLN A 93 -4.55 0.19 7.39
N LEU A 94 -4.10 -0.91 6.80
CA LEU A 94 -3.04 -1.77 7.32
C LEU A 94 -1.64 -1.19 7.07
N GLY A 95 -1.47 -0.42 5.98
CA GLY A 95 -0.27 0.36 5.73
C GLY A 95 -0.08 1.47 6.76
N ARG A 96 -1.18 2.12 7.18
CA ARG A 96 -1.16 3.12 8.26
C ARG A 96 -0.73 2.51 9.59
N THR A 97 -1.29 1.36 9.99
CA THR A 97 -0.91 0.74 11.27
C THR A 97 0.52 0.19 11.23
N LEU A 98 0.97 -0.33 10.09
CA LEU A 98 2.35 -0.74 9.85
C LEU A 98 3.35 0.40 10.02
N LEU A 99 3.14 1.56 9.36
CA LEU A 99 4.08 2.68 9.49
C LEU A 99 4.06 3.28 10.91
N GLN A 100 2.90 3.32 11.57
CA GLN A 100 2.83 3.72 12.98
C GLN A 100 3.61 2.76 13.90
N ASP A 101 3.51 1.45 13.71
CA ASP A 101 4.32 0.46 14.46
C ASP A 101 5.82 0.61 14.13
N LEU A 102 6.18 0.78 12.86
CA LEU A 102 7.57 0.95 12.41
C LEU A 102 8.24 2.17 13.05
N TYR A 103 7.62 3.35 12.94
CA TYR A 103 8.19 4.61 13.44
C TYR A 103 8.23 4.69 14.98
N ALA A 104 7.33 3.98 15.66
CA ALA A 104 7.34 3.82 17.11
C ALA A 104 8.30 2.71 17.60
N SER A 105 8.64 1.73 16.76
CA SER A 105 9.46 0.58 17.13
C SER A 105 10.94 0.69 16.75
N THR A 106 11.33 1.56 15.81
CA THR A 106 12.75 1.80 15.51
C THR A 106 13.11 3.28 15.26
N PRO A 107 14.15 3.80 15.94
CA PRO A 107 14.76 5.09 15.62
C PRO A 107 15.21 5.23 14.16
N LEU A 108 15.66 4.13 13.55
CA LEU A 108 16.31 4.10 12.23
C LEU A 108 15.40 4.56 11.10
N ALA A 109 14.09 4.27 11.18
CA ALA A 109 13.10 4.73 10.22
C ALA A 109 13.04 6.29 10.14
N GLY A 110 13.49 6.98 11.20
CA GLY A 110 13.58 8.45 11.26
C GLY A 110 14.59 9.08 10.29
N THR A 111 15.42 8.28 9.60
CA THR A 111 16.40 8.69 8.58
C THR A 111 17.52 9.64 9.04
N LYS A 112 18.74 9.42 8.54
CA LYS A 112 19.90 10.30 8.79
C LYS A 112 19.91 11.47 7.80
N ILE A 113 20.22 12.68 8.26
CA ILE A 113 20.53 13.80 7.38
C ILE A 113 21.83 13.47 6.62
N PRO A 114 21.88 13.57 5.28
CA PRO A 114 23.10 13.31 4.53
C PRO A 114 24.26 14.21 4.97
N ALA A 115 25.44 13.62 5.20
CA ALA A 115 26.64 14.36 5.62
C ALA A 115 27.02 15.49 4.63
N SER A 116 26.72 15.33 3.34
CA SER A 116 26.87 16.39 2.34
C SER A 116 26.02 17.63 2.67
N ALA A 117 24.73 17.44 2.98
CA ALA A 117 23.81 18.53 3.32
C ALA A 117 24.18 19.22 4.64
N LEU A 118 24.71 18.48 5.62
CA LEU A 118 25.27 19.06 6.85
C LEU A 118 26.55 19.87 6.56
N SER A 119 27.43 19.35 5.70
CA SER A 119 28.67 20.04 5.32
C SER A 119 28.39 21.37 4.59
N GLU A 120 27.43 21.39 3.67
CA GLU A 120 26.97 22.60 2.95
C GLU A 120 26.32 23.65 3.88
N ALA A 121 25.74 23.25 5.01
CA ALA A 121 25.25 24.20 6.00
C ALA A 121 26.38 24.82 6.86
N SER A 122 27.50 24.09 7.02
CA SER A 122 28.56 24.36 8.01
C SER A 122 29.70 25.30 7.56
N TYR A 123 29.58 25.97 6.40
CA TYR A 123 30.65 26.75 5.72
C TYR A 123 31.44 27.77 6.57
N SER A 124 30.99 28.08 7.80
CA SER A 124 31.68 29.01 8.71
C SER A 124 32.69 28.36 9.69
N TYR A 125 32.94 27.05 9.64
CA TYR A 125 33.90 26.35 10.52
C TYR A 125 34.81 25.34 9.78
N ALA A 126 35.72 25.83 8.94
CA ALA A 126 36.66 25.04 8.14
C ALA A 126 37.81 24.37 8.96
N GLN A 127 37.57 23.95 10.20
CA GLN A 127 38.53 23.20 11.02
C GLN A 127 37.90 21.93 11.59
N LYS A 128 38.48 20.78 11.22
CA LYS A 128 38.10 19.38 11.55
C LYS A 128 36.95 18.77 10.72
N ILE A 129 37.19 18.60 9.42
CA ILE A 129 36.38 17.75 8.51
C ILE A 129 36.15 16.34 9.08
N SER A 130 37.09 15.80 9.86
CA SER A 130 36.98 14.46 10.48
C SER A 130 35.94 14.35 11.60
N ALA A 131 35.38 15.45 12.12
CA ALA A 131 34.39 15.41 13.19
C ALA A 131 32.94 15.46 12.69
N PHE A 132 32.72 15.87 11.43
CA PHE A 132 31.39 15.99 10.83
C PHE A 132 30.88 14.69 10.19
N LEU A 133 31.75 13.69 10.01
CA LEU A 133 31.40 12.40 9.41
C LEU A 133 30.67 11.47 10.39
N ASP A 134 30.85 11.67 11.70
CA ASP A 134 30.26 10.83 12.76
C ASP A 134 28.96 11.42 13.36
N SER A 135 28.55 12.63 12.93
CA SER A 135 27.33 13.30 13.41
C SER A 135 26.07 12.68 12.79
N GLU A 136 25.59 11.57 13.36
CA GLU A 136 24.37 10.86 12.93
C GLU A 136 23.07 11.59 13.31
N ILE A 137 22.95 12.85 12.89
CA ILE A 137 21.75 13.67 13.13
C ILE A 137 20.58 13.13 12.31
N LEU A 138 19.43 12.95 12.95
CA LEU A 138 18.22 12.45 12.32
C LEU A 138 17.40 13.58 11.68
N LEU A 139 16.70 13.25 10.61
CA LEU A 139 15.55 14.03 10.15
C LEU A 139 14.41 13.91 11.18
N PRO A 140 13.52 14.91 11.28
CA PRO A 140 12.38 14.83 12.18
C PRO A 140 11.41 13.75 11.71
N PRO A 141 11.22 12.63 12.44
CA PRO A 141 10.39 11.51 11.99
C PRO A 141 8.92 11.94 11.85
N PRO A 142 8.15 11.32 10.95
CA PRO A 142 6.71 11.54 10.86
C PRO A 142 5.99 11.09 12.15
N THR A 143 5.09 11.93 12.65
CA THR A 143 4.26 11.62 13.83
C THR A 143 3.07 10.73 13.46
N ASN A 144 2.44 10.10 14.45
CA ASN A 144 1.26 9.26 14.22
C ASN A 144 0.08 10.03 13.57
N GLU A 145 -0.04 11.34 13.85
CA GLU A 145 -1.04 12.24 13.26
C GLU A 145 -0.69 12.63 11.81
N GLU A 146 0.59 12.90 11.53
CA GLU A 146 1.08 13.16 10.16
C GLU A 146 0.88 11.91 9.30
N ILE A 147 1.25 10.71 9.79
CA ILE A 147 1.02 9.44 9.09
C ILE A 147 -0.48 9.26 8.79
N GLN A 148 -1.36 9.50 9.78
CA GLN A 148 -2.81 9.42 9.55
C GLN A 148 -3.28 10.42 8.48
N THR A 149 -2.72 11.62 8.46
CA THR A 149 -3.03 12.64 7.44
C THR A 149 -2.55 12.21 6.06
N TYR A 150 -1.33 11.67 5.93
CA TYR A 150 -0.78 11.19 4.66
C TYR A 150 -1.58 10.04 4.06
N PHE A 151 -2.01 9.06 4.87
CA PHE A 151 -2.90 7.98 4.40
C PHE A 151 -4.31 8.50 4.05
N GLY A 152 -4.73 9.64 4.59
CA GLY A 152 -5.96 10.34 4.19
C GLY A 152 -5.90 10.99 2.80
N LEU A 153 -4.71 11.15 2.22
CA LEU A 153 -4.53 11.65 0.84
C LEU A 153 -4.70 10.55 -0.22
N ILE A 154 -4.70 9.27 0.17
CA ILE A 154 -4.75 8.14 -0.75
C ILE A 154 -6.20 7.88 -1.20
N HIS A 155 -6.43 7.83 -2.50
CA HIS A 155 -7.72 7.50 -3.09
C HIS A 155 -7.99 5.98 -2.99
N PRO A 156 -9.06 5.57 -2.29
CA PRO A 156 -9.39 4.16 -2.10
C PRO A 156 -10.05 3.56 -3.35
N LEU A 157 -9.49 2.45 -3.83
CA LEU A 157 -10.04 1.64 -4.92
C LEU A 157 -10.74 0.37 -4.40
N LYS A 158 -11.57 -0.23 -5.27
CA LYS A 158 -12.10 -1.59 -5.13
C LYS A 158 -11.60 -2.46 -6.28
N TYR A 159 -11.53 -3.78 -6.04
CA TYR A 159 -11.14 -4.72 -7.08
C TYR A 159 -12.08 -4.70 -8.29
N SER A 160 -11.52 -4.95 -9.47
CA SER A 160 -12.22 -5.07 -10.76
C SER A 160 -13.05 -3.83 -11.14
N GLN A 161 -12.73 -2.66 -10.59
CA GLN A 161 -13.34 -1.38 -10.96
C GLN A 161 -12.33 -0.52 -11.74
N PRO A 162 -12.47 -0.38 -13.06
CA PRO A 162 -11.65 0.51 -13.85
C PRO A 162 -11.92 1.96 -13.45
N GLN A 163 -10.86 2.72 -13.16
CA GLN A 163 -10.93 4.15 -12.86
C GLN A 163 -9.96 4.94 -13.72
N GLN A 164 -10.37 6.15 -14.11
CA GLN A 164 -9.48 7.13 -14.72
C GLN A 164 -8.86 7.96 -13.59
N PRO A 165 -7.52 8.04 -13.48
CA PRO A 165 -6.89 8.82 -12.42
C PRO A 165 -7.10 10.33 -12.62
N ILE A 166 -6.94 11.07 -11.53
CA ILE A 166 -6.94 12.54 -11.53
C ILE A 166 -5.54 12.99 -11.98
N PRO A 167 -5.41 13.98 -12.90
CA PRO A 167 -4.09 14.51 -13.28
C PRO A 167 -3.42 15.24 -12.10
N SER A 168 -2.14 14.98 -11.89
CA SER A 168 -1.31 15.80 -10.97
C SER A 168 -1.14 17.21 -11.56
N PRO A 169 -1.16 18.29 -10.74
CA PRO A 169 -0.86 19.64 -11.19
C PRO A 169 0.52 19.82 -11.84
N LEU A 170 1.43 18.85 -11.62
CA LEU A 170 2.81 18.84 -12.12
C LEU A 170 2.98 18.02 -13.42
N SER A 171 1.94 17.32 -13.87
CA SER A 171 2.03 16.32 -14.94
C SER A 171 1.26 16.69 -16.22
N PRO A 172 1.66 16.16 -17.39
CA PRO A 172 0.87 16.23 -18.61
C PRO A 172 -0.52 15.58 -18.45
N PRO A 173 -1.49 15.89 -19.33
CA PRO A 173 -2.81 15.28 -19.31
C PRO A 173 -2.72 13.76 -19.51
N LEU A 174 -3.49 13.01 -18.71
CA LEU A 174 -3.41 11.54 -18.63
C LEU A 174 -4.02 10.78 -19.82
N ASN A 175 -4.47 11.47 -20.88
CA ASN A 175 -4.81 10.91 -22.20
C ASN A 175 -5.60 9.58 -22.24
N GLY A 176 -6.57 9.39 -21.33
CA GLY A 176 -7.41 8.19 -21.29
C GLY A 176 -6.81 7.00 -20.52
N LEU A 177 -5.71 7.21 -19.78
CA LEU A 177 -5.17 6.25 -18.82
C LEU A 177 -6.28 5.71 -17.90
N THR A 178 -6.35 4.39 -17.81
CA THR A 178 -7.29 3.67 -16.96
C THR A 178 -6.50 2.68 -16.09
N ILE A 179 -6.75 2.71 -14.78
CA ILE A 179 -6.15 1.81 -13.80
C ILE A 179 -7.24 0.89 -13.22
N THR A 180 -6.93 -0.40 -13.09
CA THR A 180 -7.82 -1.40 -12.47
C THR A 180 -7.01 -2.26 -11.51
N ALA A 181 -7.46 -2.37 -10.27
CA ALA A 181 -6.86 -3.25 -9.27
C ALA A 181 -7.52 -4.64 -9.29
N TYR A 182 -6.74 -5.71 -9.24
CA TYR A 182 -7.18 -7.10 -9.11
C TYR A 182 -6.57 -7.74 -7.86
N ASN A 183 -7.21 -8.77 -7.28
CA ASN A 183 -6.67 -9.43 -6.08
C ASN A 183 -5.35 -10.15 -6.37
N ALA A 184 -4.30 -9.88 -5.59
CA ALA A 184 -3.02 -10.56 -5.66
C ALA A 184 -2.94 -11.81 -4.77
N GLY A 185 -3.77 -11.92 -3.73
CA GLY A 185 -3.79 -13.08 -2.80
C GLY A 185 -2.57 -13.24 -1.88
N HIS A 186 -1.59 -12.33 -1.92
CA HIS A 186 -0.43 -12.31 -1.02
C HIS A 186 -0.72 -11.60 0.32
N THR A 187 -1.45 -10.48 0.30
CA THR A 187 -1.87 -9.74 1.51
C THR A 187 -3.34 -9.36 1.42
N LEU A 188 -3.98 -9.03 2.55
CA LEU A 188 -5.34 -8.48 2.52
C LEU A 188 -5.34 -7.16 1.74
N GLY A 189 -6.21 -7.05 0.73
CA GLY A 189 -6.24 -5.92 -0.21
C GLY A 189 -5.09 -5.85 -1.22
N GLY A 190 -4.14 -6.78 -1.22
CA GLY A 190 -2.98 -6.74 -2.11
C GLY A 190 -3.36 -6.74 -3.59
N THR A 191 -2.72 -5.90 -4.42
CA THR A 191 -3.16 -5.65 -5.80
C THR A 191 -2.21 -6.15 -6.89
N ILE A 192 -2.80 -6.76 -7.92
CA ILE A 192 -2.26 -6.80 -9.28
C ILE A 192 -2.83 -5.58 -10.01
N TRP A 193 -1.98 -4.74 -10.59
CA TRP A 193 -2.42 -3.56 -11.35
C TRP A 193 -2.53 -3.89 -12.84
N HIS A 194 -3.70 -3.64 -13.42
CA HIS A 194 -3.89 -3.54 -14.85
C HIS A 194 -3.93 -2.05 -15.22
N ILE A 195 -2.99 -1.65 -16.08
CA ILE A 195 -2.78 -0.27 -16.52
C ILE A 195 -3.01 -0.25 -18.03
N GLN A 196 -4.04 0.46 -18.46
CA GLN A 196 -4.41 0.59 -19.87
C GLN A 196 -4.23 2.04 -20.33
N HIS A 197 -3.44 2.26 -21.37
CA HIS A 197 -3.21 3.56 -21.98
C HIS A 197 -3.24 3.45 -23.50
N GLY A 198 -4.29 4.01 -24.12
CA GLY A 198 -4.55 3.80 -25.55
C GLY A 198 -4.71 2.32 -25.90
N LEU A 199 -3.69 1.76 -26.56
CA LEU A 199 -3.62 0.33 -26.96
C LEU A 199 -2.59 -0.47 -26.15
N GLU A 200 -1.84 0.18 -25.26
CA GLU A 200 -0.90 -0.48 -24.36
C GLU A 200 -1.68 -1.03 -23.16
N SER A 201 -1.60 -2.34 -22.95
CA SER A 201 -2.20 -3.06 -21.83
C SER A 201 -1.07 -3.68 -21.01
N ILE A 202 -0.81 -3.10 -19.84
CA ILE A 202 0.33 -3.46 -18.97
C ILE A 202 -0.24 -4.09 -17.70
N VAL A 203 0.29 -5.26 -17.32
CA VAL A 203 -0.07 -5.93 -16.07
C VAL A 203 1.15 -5.97 -15.16
N TYR A 204 1.01 -5.39 -13.96
CA TYR A 204 2.03 -5.36 -12.92
C TYR A 204 1.60 -6.28 -11.77
N ALA A 205 2.32 -7.38 -11.60
CA ALA A 205 2.01 -8.45 -10.66
C ALA A 205 3.29 -8.94 -9.97
N VAL A 206 3.75 -8.19 -8.97
CA VAL A 206 4.99 -8.51 -8.24
C VAL A 206 4.73 -9.64 -7.24
N ASP A 207 4.24 -9.32 -6.04
CA ASP A 207 4.10 -10.31 -4.98
C ASP A 207 2.64 -10.82 -4.92
N TRP A 208 2.40 -11.98 -5.53
CA TRP A 208 1.06 -12.59 -5.68
C TRP A 208 1.11 -14.10 -5.45
N ASN A 209 -0.03 -14.70 -5.09
CA ASN A 209 -0.16 -16.11 -4.76
C ASN A 209 -1.43 -16.73 -5.36
N GLN A 210 -1.29 -17.80 -6.15
CA GLN A 210 -2.44 -18.50 -6.74
C GLN A 210 -3.20 -19.36 -5.71
N ALA A 211 -2.53 -19.85 -4.67
CA ALA A 211 -3.14 -20.72 -3.68
C ALA A 211 -4.09 -19.93 -2.77
N ARG A 212 -5.27 -20.50 -2.50
CA ARG A 212 -6.17 -19.98 -1.44
C ARG A 212 -5.59 -20.35 -0.08
N GLU A 213 -5.59 -19.39 0.83
CA GLU A 213 -5.08 -19.56 2.20
C GLU A 213 -6.24 -19.73 3.20
N ASN A 214 -6.07 -19.43 4.50
CA ASN A 214 -7.17 -19.43 5.45
C ASN A 214 -7.97 -18.12 5.38
N VAL A 215 -7.27 -16.98 5.37
CA VAL A 215 -7.86 -15.64 5.34
C VAL A 215 -7.95 -15.09 3.92
N LEU A 216 -6.98 -15.40 3.06
CA LEU A 216 -6.84 -14.79 1.74
C LEU A 216 -7.36 -15.67 0.60
N ALA A 217 -8.17 -15.07 -0.27
CA ALA A 217 -8.49 -15.64 -1.58
C ALA A 217 -7.25 -15.58 -2.49
N GLY A 218 -7.09 -16.59 -3.35
CA GLY A 218 -6.00 -16.65 -4.32
C GLY A 218 -6.08 -15.54 -5.39
N ALA A 219 -4.96 -15.32 -6.08
CA ALA A 219 -4.80 -14.31 -7.11
C ALA A 219 -5.87 -14.41 -8.21
N ALA A 220 -6.40 -13.26 -8.62
CA ALA A 220 -7.46 -13.12 -9.61
C ALA A 220 -6.95 -13.26 -11.06
N TRP A 221 -6.10 -14.26 -11.33
CA TRP A 221 -5.68 -14.58 -12.70
C TRP A 221 -6.76 -15.31 -13.49
N LEU A 222 -7.47 -16.24 -12.84
CA LEU A 222 -8.42 -17.15 -13.48
C LEU A 222 -9.87 -16.71 -13.20
N GLY A 223 -10.67 -16.61 -14.25
CA GLY A 223 -12.05 -16.11 -14.18
C GLY A 223 -13.06 -17.14 -13.64
N GLY A 224 -14.01 -16.67 -12.83
CA GLY A 224 -15.10 -17.49 -12.28
C GLY A 224 -15.32 -17.23 -10.79
N ALA A 225 -16.54 -17.49 -10.29
CA ALA A 225 -16.82 -17.41 -8.86
C ALA A 225 -15.90 -18.38 -8.08
N GLY A 226 -15.27 -17.90 -7.01
CA GLY A 226 -14.34 -18.68 -6.19
C GLY A 226 -12.99 -19.04 -6.83
N GLY A 227 -12.58 -18.40 -7.94
CA GLY A 227 -11.24 -18.56 -8.53
C GLY A 227 -10.94 -19.91 -9.20
N GLY A 228 -11.99 -20.66 -9.56
CA GLY A 228 -11.89 -22.05 -10.04
C GLY A 228 -12.10 -22.30 -11.54
N GLY A 229 -12.18 -21.26 -12.37
CA GLY A 229 -12.26 -21.44 -13.83
C GLY A 229 -10.90 -21.76 -14.47
N GLY A 230 -10.92 -22.40 -15.63
CA GLY A 230 -9.70 -22.79 -16.36
C GLY A 230 -9.14 -21.72 -17.32
N GLU A 231 -9.74 -20.54 -17.38
CA GLU A 231 -9.39 -19.48 -18.34
C GLU A 231 -8.97 -18.20 -17.61
N VAL A 232 -7.94 -17.52 -18.14
CA VAL A 232 -7.46 -16.23 -17.63
C VAL A 232 -8.52 -15.14 -17.85
N ILE A 233 -8.69 -14.26 -16.86
CA ILE A 233 -9.58 -13.09 -16.93
C ILE A 233 -9.31 -12.30 -18.22
N GLU A 234 -10.36 -11.95 -18.96
CA GLU A 234 -10.27 -11.36 -20.30
C GLU A 234 -9.38 -10.11 -20.35
N GLN A 235 -9.49 -9.23 -19.34
CA GLN A 235 -8.69 -8.01 -19.22
C GLN A 235 -7.20 -8.27 -18.97
N LEU A 236 -6.85 -9.39 -18.32
CA LEU A 236 -5.47 -9.77 -17.98
C LEU A 236 -4.84 -10.68 -19.04
N ARG A 237 -5.57 -11.06 -20.09
CA ARG A 237 -5.13 -11.98 -21.13
C ARG A 237 -4.42 -11.23 -22.27
N LYS A 238 -3.30 -11.79 -22.76
CA LYS A 238 -2.46 -11.24 -23.83
C LYS A 238 -2.05 -9.77 -23.64
N PRO A 239 -1.54 -9.37 -22.45
CA PRO A 239 -1.08 -8.01 -22.23
C PRO A 239 0.12 -7.68 -23.14
N THR A 240 0.28 -6.40 -23.45
CA THR A 240 1.43 -5.82 -24.14
C THR A 240 2.71 -6.12 -23.36
N ALA A 241 2.67 -5.99 -22.03
CA ALA A 241 3.70 -6.55 -21.15
C ALA A 241 3.13 -7.04 -19.83
N LEU A 242 3.73 -8.12 -19.32
CA LEU A 242 3.57 -8.60 -17.95
C LEU A 242 4.87 -8.29 -17.18
N ILE A 243 4.75 -7.51 -16.12
CA ILE A 243 5.82 -7.28 -15.14
C ILE A 243 5.54 -8.20 -13.95
N CYS A 244 6.45 -9.12 -13.65
CA CYS A 244 6.28 -10.15 -12.62
C CYS A 244 7.50 -10.21 -11.69
N SER A 245 7.29 -10.51 -10.40
CA SER A 245 8.37 -10.87 -9.49
C SER A 245 9.00 -12.20 -9.94
N SER A 246 10.31 -12.35 -9.75
CA SER A 246 11.02 -13.63 -9.87
C SER A 246 11.12 -14.38 -8.55
N ARG A 247 10.75 -13.75 -7.42
CA ARG A 247 10.81 -14.35 -6.06
C ARG A 247 9.91 -15.57 -5.98
N GLY A 248 10.48 -16.73 -5.68
CA GLY A 248 9.74 -17.99 -5.70
C GLY A 248 9.88 -18.77 -7.01
N GLY A 249 10.64 -18.27 -7.98
CA GLY A 249 10.93 -18.93 -9.25
C GLY A 249 11.62 -20.30 -9.11
N GLU A 250 12.28 -20.53 -7.98
CA GLU A 250 12.90 -21.82 -7.61
C GLU A 250 12.15 -22.58 -6.51
N ARG A 251 11.15 -21.96 -5.85
CA ARG A 251 10.38 -22.63 -4.78
C ARG A 251 9.56 -23.78 -5.35
N SER A 252 9.69 -24.95 -4.73
CA SER A 252 8.85 -26.11 -5.01
C SER A 252 7.63 -26.12 -4.09
N ALA A 253 6.42 -26.23 -4.65
CA ALA A 253 5.22 -26.43 -3.84
C ALA A 253 5.35 -27.66 -2.92
N LEU A 254 5.01 -27.46 -1.64
CA LEU A 254 4.98 -28.53 -0.66
C LEU A 254 3.94 -29.61 -1.04
N LEU A 255 4.32 -30.88 -0.98
CA LEU A 255 3.40 -32.00 -1.24
C LEU A 255 2.30 -32.01 -0.18
N GLY A 256 1.03 -31.94 -0.61
CA GLY A 256 -0.13 -31.73 0.27
C GLY A 256 -0.56 -30.26 0.44
N GLY A 257 0.23 -29.31 -0.09
CA GLY A 257 -0.11 -27.88 -0.15
C GLY A 257 -0.37 -27.26 1.22
N LYS A 258 -1.29 -26.29 1.26
CA LYS A 258 -1.70 -25.53 2.46
C LYS A 258 -1.96 -26.43 3.67
N ALA A 259 -2.76 -27.48 3.53
CA ALA A 259 -3.13 -28.35 4.65
C ALA A 259 -1.90 -28.99 5.33
N LYS A 260 -0.90 -29.40 4.53
CA LYS A 260 0.33 -30.00 5.05
C LYS A 260 1.31 -28.97 5.60
N ARG A 261 1.35 -27.75 5.04
CA ARG A 261 2.05 -26.59 5.63
C ARG A 261 1.51 -26.25 7.01
N ASP A 262 0.18 -26.11 7.12
CA ASP A 262 -0.50 -25.74 8.35
C ASP A 262 -0.30 -26.85 9.43
N GLU A 263 -0.40 -28.13 9.04
CA GLU A 263 -0.08 -29.27 9.92
C GLU A 263 1.39 -29.24 10.42
N LEU A 264 2.35 -28.95 9.53
CA LEU A 264 3.77 -28.89 9.88
C LEU A 264 4.06 -27.80 10.93
N LEU A 265 3.49 -26.60 10.76
CA LEU A 265 3.62 -25.52 11.76
C LEU A 265 3.05 -25.96 13.11
N LEU A 266 1.86 -26.57 13.11
CA LEU A 266 1.20 -27.01 14.33
C LEU A 266 1.95 -28.13 15.04
N GLU A 267 2.53 -29.12 14.34
CA GLU A 267 3.36 -30.14 14.98
C GLU A 267 4.69 -29.57 15.49
N MET A 268 5.32 -28.59 14.81
CA MET A 268 6.49 -27.88 15.35
C MET A 268 6.17 -27.20 16.70
N ILE A 269 5.06 -26.46 16.77
CA ILE A 269 4.57 -25.79 17.98
C ILE A 269 4.22 -26.81 19.06
N LYS A 270 3.46 -27.86 18.73
CA LYS A 270 3.12 -28.95 19.67
C LYS A 270 4.36 -29.66 20.20
N SER A 271 5.42 -29.82 19.39
CA SER A 271 6.69 -30.39 19.83
C SER A 271 7.38 -29.52 20.89
N ALA A 272 7.44 -28.20 20.65
CA ALA A 272 8.03 -27.24 21.57
C ALA A 272 7.21 -27.08 22.86
N ALA A 273 5.88 -27.08 22.76
CA ALA A 273 4.99 -27.00 23.90
C ALA A 273 5.16 -28.18 24.87
N ARG A 274 5.37 -29.42 24.36
CA ARG A 274 5.69 -30.60 25.19
C ARG A 274 6.97 -30.44 26.01
N ARG A 275 7.90 -29.56 25.61
CA ARG A 275 9.15 -29.25 26.34
C ARG A 275 8.99 -28.11 27.35
N GLY A 276 7.84 -27.42 27.36
CA GLY A 276 7.62 -26.20 28.16
C GLY A 276 8.55 -25.06 27.76
N GLY A 277 8.89 -24.97 26.47
CA GLY A 277 9.68 -23.87 25.90
C GLY A 277 8.81 -22.72 25.42
N ILE A 278 9.44 -21.58 25.17
CA ILE A 278 8.83 -20.42 24.51
C ILE A 278 9.04 -20.53 23.00
N ILE A 279 8.00 -20.30 22.22
CA ILE A 279 8.00 -20.30 20.77
C ILE A 279 7.86 -18.87 20.27
N LEU A 280 8.86 -18.38 19.55
CA LEU A 280 8.83 -17.10 18.84
C LEU A 280 8.58 -17.35 17.35
N ILE A 281 7.60 -16.64 16.79
CA ILE A 281 7.33 -16.63 15.36
C ILE A 281 7.44 -15.16 14.90
N PRO A 282 8.57 -14.76 14.30
CA PRO A 282 8.70 -13.45 13.69
C PRO A 282 7.70 -13.32 12.54
N SER A 283 6.95 -12.23 12.54
CA SER A 283 5.94 -11.89 11.53
C SER A 283 5.99 -10.39 11.29
N ASP A 284 5.35 -9.91 10.23
CA ASP A 284 5.03 -8.50 10.06
C ASP A 284 3.93 -8.05 11.06
N SER A 285 3.55 -6.76 11.04
CA SER A 285 2.57 -6.20 12.01
C SER A 285 1.15 -5.97 11.47
N SER A 286 0.88 -6.16 10.18
CA SER A 286 -0.45 -5.82 9.62
C SER A 286 -1.00 -6.68 8.48
N ALA A 287 -0.19 -7.47 7.78
CA ALA A 287 -0.57 -8.24 6.59
C ALA A 287 -0.49 -9.78 6.78
N ARG A 288 0.70 -10.40 6.73
CA ARG A 288 0.85 -11.88 6.77
C ARG A 288 0.49 -12.45 8.15
N VAL A 289 0.70 -11.67 9.21
CA VAL A 289 0.31 -11.96 10.59
C VAL A 289 -1.17 -12.32 10.75
N LEU A 290 -2.05 -11.83 9.86
CA LEU A 290 -3.48 -12.14 9.90
C LEU A 290 -3.78 -13.62 9.63
N GLU A 291 -3.03 -14.24 8.70
CA GLU A 291 -3.13 -15.66 8.36
C GLU A 291 -2.68 -16.54 9.55
N LEU A 292 -1.54 -16.19 10.16
CA LEU A 292 -1.01 -16.88 11.35
C LEU A 292 -1.94 -16.74 12.57
N ALA A 293 -2.40 -15.51 12.84
CA ALA A 293 -3.31 -15.24 13.95
C ALA A 293 -4.63 -16.01 13.82
N TYR A 294 -5.22 -16.04 12.61
CA TYR A 294 -6.43 -16.80 12.34
C TYR A 294 -6.21 -18.31 12.49
N LEU A 295 -5.15 -18.87 11.90
CA LEU A 295 -4.83 -20.30 11.97
C LEU A 295 -4.62 -20.77 13.41
N LEU A 296 -3.84 -20.02 14.20
CA LEU A 296 -3.54 -20.40 15.58
C LEU A 296 -4.77 -20.26 16.49
N GLU A 297 -5.55 -19.17 16.39
CA GLU A 297 -6.80 -19.04 17.16
C GLU A 297 -7.78 -20.19 16.84
N HIS A 298 -7.97 -20.56 15.57
CA HIS A 298 -8.87 -21.65 15.18
C HIS A 298 -8.39 -23.02 15.65
N THR A 299 -7.07 -23.23 15.66
CA THR A 299 -6.46 -24.43 16.22
C THR A 299 -6.70 -24.49 17.73
N TRP A 300 -6.45 -23.40 18.47
CA TRP A 300 -6.70 -23.35 19.92
C TRP A 300 -8.18 -23.56 20.27
N ARG A 301 -9.12 -22.95 19.54
CA ARG A 301 -10.58 -23.18 19.71
C ARG A 301 -10.98 -24.65 19.52
N THR A 302 -10.21 -25.41 18.76
CA THR A 302 -10.45 -26.83 18.47
C THR A 302 -9.77 -27.72 19.51
N GLU A 303 -8.49 -27.50 19.76
CA GLU A 303 -7.64 -28.27 20.66
C GLU A 303 -7.96 -28.03 22.15
N ALA A 304 -8.48 -26.85 22.52
CA ALA A 304 -8.93 -26.57 23.90
C ALA A 304 -10.14 -27.41 24.35
N LYS A 305 -10.73 -28.20 23.44
CA LYS A 305 -11.78 -29.20 23.74
C LYS A 305 -11.23 -30.61 23.97
N ASP A 306 -9.92 -30.81 23.76
CA ASP A 306 -9.23 -32.09 23.91
C ASP A 306 -8.24 -32.01 25.09
N ASP A 307 -8.61 -32.63 26.22
CA ASP A 307 -7.79 -32.71 27.44
C ASP A 307 -6.45 -33.44 27.24
N SER A 308 -6.23 -34.10 26.08
CA SER A 308 -4.96 -34.75 25.73
C SER A 308 -4.03 -33.88 24.89
N SER A 309 -4.44 -32.66 24.52
CA SER A 309 -3.65 -31.75 23.71
C SER A 309 -2.50 -31.11 24.50
N PRO A 310 -1.25 -31.10 23.99
CA PRO A 310 -0.15 -30.35 24.61
C PRO A 310 -0.37 -28.82 24.58
N LEU A 311 -1.40 -28.34 23.87
CA LEU A 311 -1.71 -26.92 23.75
C LEU A 311 -2.68 -26.42 24.83
N GLN A 312 -3.39 -27.30 25.55
CA GLN A 312 -4.41 -26.91 26.53
C GLN A 312 -3.86 -26.02 27.67
N GLY A 313 -2.63 -26.28 28.10
CA GLY A 313 -1.90 -25.48 29.09
C GLY A 313 -0.95 -24.44 28.49
N SER A 314 -1.09 -24.11 27.20
CA SER A 314 -0.19 -23.16 26.50
C SER A 314 -0.89 -21.85 26.15
N CYS A 315 -0.21 -20.74 26.42
CA CYS A 315 -0.73 -19.40 26.19
C CYS A 315 -0.26 -18.85 24.83
N LEU A 316 -1.17 -18.21 24.11
CA LEU A 316 -0.98 -17.71 22.75
C LEU A 316 -1.07 -16.18 22.74
N TYR A 317 -0.06 -15.50 22.21
CA TYR A 317 0.07 -14.05 22.20
C TYR A 317 0.48 -13.52 20.82
N LEU A 318 0.09 -12.28 20.53
CA LEU A 318 0.54 -11.52 19.37
C LEU A 318 0.95 -10.11 19.82
N ALA A 319 2.21 -9.76 19.51
CA ALA A 319 2.88 -8.55 19.98
C ALA A 319 3.25 -7.61 18.83
N SER A 320 2.73 -6.39 18.84
CA SER A 320 3.12 -5.25 17.99
C SER A 320 2.55 -3.97 18.61
N LYS A 321 3.25 -2.82 18.52
CA LYS A 321 2.85 -1.60 19.27
C LYS A 321 1.47 -1.06 18.89
N ASN A 322 0.91 -1.46 17.75
CA ASN A 322 -0.35 -0.95 17.21
C ASN A 322 -1.35 -2.06 16.82
N ILE A 323 -1.21 -3.25 17.42
CA ILE A 323 -1.96 -4.43 16.95
C ILE A 323 -3.47 -4.35 17.21
N GLY A 324 -3.92 -3.68 18.27
CA GLY A 324 -5.33 -3.45 18.55
C GLY A 324 -6.01 -2.65 17.43
N ALA A 325 -5.30 -1.67 16.84
CA ALA A 325 -5.77 -0.95 15.67
C ALA A 325 -5.82 -1.84 14.42
N THR A 326 -4.75 -2.59 14.14
CA THR A 326 -4.70 -3.58 13.03
C THR A 326 -5.89 -4.55 13.10
N MET A 327 -6.18 -5.11 14.27
CA MET A 327 -7.28 -6.07 14.46
C MET A 327 -8.66 -5.41 14.39
N ARG A 328 -8.80 -4.16 14.88
CA ARG A 328 -10.03 -3.38 14.70
C ARG A 328 -10.33 -3.12 13.22
N TYR A 329 -9.33 -2.74 12.42
CA TYR A 329 -9.52 -2.54 10.98
C TYR A 329 -9.82 -3.86 10.27
N THR A 330 -9.08 -4.93 10.58
CA THR A 330 -9.29 -6.27 10.02
C THR A 330 -10.73 -6.76 10.19
N ARG A 331 -11.32 -6.60 11.39
CA ARG A 331 -12.73 -6.94 11.68
C ARG A 331 -13.75 -6.12 10.88
N SER A 332 -13.36 -4.96 10.36
CA SER A 332 -14.25 -4.08 9.58
C SER A 332 -14.17 -4.28 8.06
N MET A 333 -13.23 -5.10 7.58
CA MET A 333 -12.93 -5.31 6.16
C MET A 333 -13.04 -6.80 5.75
N LEU A 334 -13.96 -7.53 6.36
CA LEU A 334 -14.15 -8.97 6.11
C LEU A 334 -14.57 -9.26 4.65
N GLU A 335 -15.15 -8.29 3.94
CA GLU A 335 -15.53 -8.44 2.53
C GLU A 335 -14.34 -8.55 1.55
N TRP A 336 -13.12 -8.32 2.03
CA TRP A 336 -11.87 -8.46 1.27
C TRP A 336 -11.18 -9.83 1.45
N MET A 337 -11.74 -10.68 2.31
CA MET A 337 -11.19 -11.99 2.67
C MET A 337 -11.77 -13.12 1.79
N ASP A 338 -11.28 -14.33 1.98
CA ASP A 338 -11.84 -15.52 1.34
C ASP A 338 -13.33 -15.72 1.67
N GLU A 339 -14.11 -16.20 0.69
CA GLU A 339 -15.53 -16.51 0.83
C GLU A 339 -15.86 -17.41 2.04
N GLY A 340 -14.91 -18.24 2.50
CA GLY A 340 -15.04 -19.03 3.72
C GLY A 340 -15.21 -18.18 4.98
N ILE A 341 -14.39 -17.13 5.12
CA ILE A 341 -14.43 -16.18 6.25
C ILE A 341 -15.71 -15.35 6.23
N VAL A 342 -16.10 -14.88 5.04
CA VAL A 342 -17.35 -14.13 4.84
C VAL A 342 -18.55 -14.99 5.27
N ARG A 343 -18.57 -16.26 4.87
CA ARG A 343 -19.64 -17.20 5.22
C ARG A 343 -19.67 -17.54 6.71
N GLU A 344 -18.51 -17.70 7.36
CA GLU A 344 -18.44 -17.88 8.82
C GLU A 344 -19.06 -16.67 9.55
N PHE A 345 -18.70 -15.45 9.12
CA PHE A 345 -19.27 -14.23 9.68
C PHE A 345 -20.79 -14.13 9.45
N GLU A 346 -21.29 -14.42 8.24
CA GLU A 346 -22.72 -14.44 7.93
C GLU A 346 -23.50 -15.43 8.80
N VAL A 347 -22.97 -16.63 9.02
CA VAL A 347 -23.57 -17.66 9.90
C VAL A 347 -23.63 -17.17 11.36
N ASN A 348 -22.56 -16.54 11.86
CA ASN A 348 -22.53 -16.02 13.23
C ASN A 348 -23.49 -14.84 13.41
N ALA A 349 -23.52 -13.90 12.46
CA ALA A 349 -24.42 -12.74 12.47
C ALA A 349 -25.90 -13.13 12.31
N GLY A 350 -26.19 -14.21 11.56
CA GLY A 350 -27.53 -14.80 11.46
C GLY A 350 -27.97 -15.46 12.78
N SER A 351 -27.06 -16.22 13.41
CA SER A 351 -27.33 -16.95 14.65
C SER A 351 -27.66 -16.02 15.84
N GLN A 352 -26.98 -14.87 15.94
CA GLN A 352 -27.27 -13.83 16.95
C GLN A 352 -28.70 -13.25 16.88
N LYS A 353 -29.42 -13.41 15.75
CA LYS A 353 -30.78 -12.87 15.58
C LYS A 353 -31.91 -13.84 15.92
N GLN A 354 -31.61 -15.12 16.20
CA GLN A 354 -32.65 -16.16 16.39
C GLN A 354 -32.49 -17.05 17.64
N GLY A 355 -31.41 -16.92 18.41
CA GLY A 355 -31.18 -17.71 19.63
C GLY A 355 -31.59 -17.02 20.95
N PRO A 356 -31.92 -17.77 22.01
CA PRO A 356 -31.97 -17.23 23.37
C PRO A 356 -30.56 -16.84 23.85
N PRO A 357 -30.40 -15.86 24.77
CA PRO A 357 -29.13 -15.21 25.07
C PRO A 357 -28.05 -16.07 25.76
N ASP A 358 -28.36 -17.32 26.13
CA ASP A 358 -27.45 -18.23 26.85
C ASP A 358 -26.85 -19.36 25.99
N SER A 359 -27.18 -19.47 24.69
CA SER A 359 -26.51 -20.43 23.81
C SER A 359 -25.17 -19.87 23.32
N ASN A 360 -24.05 -20.38 23.86
CA ASN A 360 -22.66 -20.16 23.45
C ASN A 360 -22.51 -19.27 22.20
N ASN A 361 -22.27 -17.97 22.39
CA ASN A 361 -21.98 -17.03 21.30
C ASN A 361 -20.91 -17.67 20.38
N LEU A 362 -21.21 -17.85 19.09
CA LEU A 362 -20.16 -18.19 18.13
C LEU A 362 -19.26 -16.97 17.96
N ALA A 363 -17.97 -17.14 18.28
CA ALA A 363 -16.96 -16.10 18.08
C ALA A 363 -16.77 -15.85 16.58
N GLY A 364 -16.73 -14.58 16.16
CA GLY A 364 -16.40 -14.23 14.78
C GLY A 364 -14.98 -14.67 14.36
N PRO A 365 -14.67 -14.60 13.05
CA PRO A 365 -13.37 -15.01 12.50
C PRO A 365 -12.15 -14.37 13.19
N PHE A 366 -12.26 -13.08 13.54
CA PHE A 366 -11.21 -12.29 14.22
C PHE A 366 -11.59 -11.88 15.67
N ASP A 367 -12.52 -12.61 16.29
CA ASP A 367 -12.93 -12.47 17.69
C ASP A 367 -12.10 -13.41 18.58
N PHE A 368 -10.88 -12.99 18.89
CA PHE A 368 -9.89 -13.84 19.55
C PHE A 368 -10.24 -14.13 21.01
N ARG A 369 -10.27 -15.41 21.38
CA ARG A 369 -10.50 -15.90 22.75
C ARG A 369 -9.25 -16.43 23.42
N HIS A 370 -8.36 -17.03 22.63
CA HIS A 370 -7.14 -17.66 23.10
C HIS A 370 -5.93 -16.79 22.78
N LEU A 371 -5.92 -16.16 21.60
CA LEU A 371 -4.89 -15.21 21.20
C LEU A 371 -5.02 -13.87 21.93
N ARG A 372 -4.08 -13.57 22.83
CA ARG A 372 -3.99 -12.30 23.57
C ARG A 372 -3.15 -11.28 22.81
N LEU A 373 -3.60 -10.03 22.77
CA LEU A 373 -2.87 -8.93 22.13
C LEU A 373 -1.94 -8.23 23.13
N LEU A 374 -0.71 -7.94 22.73
CA LEU A 374 0.30 -7.23 23.52
C LEU A 374 0.80 -6.01 22.72
N GLU A 375 0.76 -4.82 23.34
CA GLU A 375 1.12 -3.55 22.72
C GLU A 375 2.31 -2.86 23.40
N ARG A 376 2.69 -3.29 24.61
CA ARG A 376 3.76 -2.67 25.41
C ARG A 376 4.81 -3.68 25.85
N MET A 377 6.05 -3.21 26.03
CA MET A 377 7.16 -4.06 26.46
C MET A 377 6.97 -4.62 27.87
N SER A 378 6.46 -3.83 28.81
CA SER A 378 6.08 -4.27 30.16
C SER A 378 5.06 -5.42 30.18
N GLN A 379 4.12 -5.46 29.23
CA GLN A 379 3.18 -6.57 29.09
C GLN A 379 3.89 -7.86 28.63
N ILE A 380 4.85 -7.74 27.71
CA ILE A 380 5.68 -8.87 27.25
C ILE A 380 6.53 -9.39 28.41
N ASP A 381 7.14 -8.52 29.20
CA ASP A 381 7.99 -8.89 30.33
C ASP A 381 7.21 -9.63 31.42
N ARG A 382 6.01 -9.14 31.76
CA ARG A 382 5.07 -9.83 32.62
C ARG A 382 4.74 -11.23 32.06
N VAL A 383 4.38 -11.32 30.79
CA VAL A 383 4.04 -12.57 30.11
C VAL A 383 5.22 -13.54 30.07
N LEU A 384 6.44 -13.11 29.78
CA LEU A 384 7.63 -13.96 29.78
C LEU A 384 7.93 -14.48 31.21
N GLY A 385 7.68 -13.67 32.23
CA GLY A 385 7.77 -14.03 33.65
C GLY A 385 6.65 -14.92 34.20
N GLU A 386 5.50 -15.07 33.52
CA GLU A 386 4.38 -15.90 33.99
C GLU A 386 4.81 -17.37 34.22
N THR A 387 4.50 -17.91 35.40
CA THR A 387 4.73 -19.32 35.75
C THR A 387 3.43 -19.98 36.22
N ASP A 388 3.33 -21.30 36.03
CA ASP A 388 2.21 -22.08 36.55
C ASP A 388 2.14 -22.02 38.08
N ASN A 389 1.00 -22.43 38.65
CA ASN A 389 0.78 -22.64 40.09
C ASN A 389 1.84 -23.52 40.80
N LEU A 390 2.68 -24.24 40.04
CA LEU A 390 3.77 -25.09 40.50
C LEU A 390 5.17 -24.48 40.28
N GLY A 391 5.26 -23.18 39.95
CA GLY A 391 6.51 -22.47 39.67
C GLY A 391 7.22 -22.92 38.39
N ARG A 392 6.50 -23.55 37.45
CA ARG A 392 7.04 -24.05 36.18
C ARG A 392 6.84 -23.01 35.07
N SER A 393 7.78 -22.96 34.13
CA SER A 393 7.64 -22.15 32.92
C SER A 393 6.50 -22.69 32.06
N VAL A 394 5.51 -21.85 31.80
CA VAL A 394 4.37 -22.16 30.91
C VAL A 394 4.85 -22.11 29.46
N SER A 395 4.38 -23.02 28.61
CA SER A 395 4.59 -22.93 27.17
C SER A 395 3.89 -21.69 26.61
N LYS A 396 4.62 -20.82 25.92
CA LYS A 396 4.11 -19.55 25.38
C LYS A 396 4.43 -19.47 23.89
N ILE A 397 3.44 -19.10 23.08
CA ILE A 397 3.60 -18.88 21.65
C ILE A 397 3.44 -17.37 21.42
N LEU A 398 4.46 -16.73 20.88
CA LEU A 398 4.46 -15.30 20.58
C LEU A 398 4.65 -15.09 19.07
N LEU A 399 3.59 -14.62 18.41
CA LEU A 399 3.71 -13.91 17.14
C LEU A 399 4.25 -12.50 17.46
N ALA A 400 5.29 -12.02 16.78
CA ALA A 400 5.86 -10.71 17.10
C ALA A 400 6.40 -9.96 15.87
N SER A 401 6.17 -8.65 15.80
CA SER A 401 6.80 -7.78 14.79
C SER A 401 8.27 -7.52 15.13
N ASP A 402 9.24 -7.57 14.21
CA ASP A 402 9.15 -7.81 12.75
C ASP A 402 9.80 -9.12 12.27
N THR A 403 9.51 -9.53 11.03
CA THR A 403 10.14 -10.68 10.32
C THR A 403 11.66 -10.59 10.27
N SER A 404 12.22 -9.38 10.12
CA SER A 404 13.65 -9.14 9.97
C SER A 404 14.48 -9.41 11.23
N LEU A 405 13.83 -9.42 12.41
CA LEU A 405 14.44 -9.43 13.74
C LEU A 405 15.34 -8.21 14.05
N GLU A 406 15.37 -7.18 13.18
CA GLU A 406 16.16 -5.96 13.39
C GLU A 406 15.47 -4.94 14.30
N TRP A 407 14.14 -5.00 14.40
CA TRP A 407 13.31 -4.06 15.15
C TRP A 407 12.00 -4.70 15.63
N GLY A 408 11.26 -3.95 16.44
CA GLY A 408 10.02 -4.44 17.04
C GLY A 408 10.25 -5.41 18.20
N PHE A 409 9.17 -6.02 18.68
CA PHE A 409 9.19 -6.95 19.80
C PHE A 409 9.84 -8.31 19.49
N SER A 410 9.94 -8.74 18.22
CA SER A 410 10.57 -10.01 17.84
C SER A 410 12.05 -10.04 18.24
N ARG A 411 12.76 -8.93 18.03
CA ARG A 411 14.15 -8.72 18.48
C ARG A 411 14.28 -8.81 20.00
N GLU A 412 13.42 -8.10 20.71
CA GLU A 412 13.46 -8.04 22.18
C GLU A 412 13.07 -9.37 22.84
N ILE A 413 12.12 -10.10 22.26
CA ILE A 413 11.78 -11.46 22.69
C ILE A 413 12.94 -12.39 22.39
N LEU A 414 13.56 -12.35 21.19
CA LEU A 414 14.72 -13.17 20.84
C LEU A 414 15.86 -13.01 21.86
N ARG A 415 16.20 -11.75 22.19
CA ARG A 415 17.17 -11.40 23.25
C ARG A 415 16.85 -12.09 24.58
N LYS A 416 15.57 -12.08 25.00
CA LYS A 416 15.14 -12.64 26.30
C LYS A 416 14.98 -14.17 26.33
N ILE A 417 14.82 -14.81 25.18
CA ILE A 417 14.67 -16.28 25.08
C ILE A 417 15.96 -17.01 24.68
N ALA A 418 17.05 -16.27 24.41
CA ALA A 418 18.32 -16.75 23.85
C ALA A 418 18.97 -17.92 24.60
N ASP A 419 18.92 -17.90 25.93
CA ASP A 419 19.71 -18.79 26.80
C ASP A 419 19.16 -20.21 26.95
N ASP A 420 17.89 -20.48 26.57
CA ASP A 420 17.24 -21.77 26.83
C ASP A 420 16.98 -22.58 25.55
N SER A 421 17.66 -23.74 25.45
CA SER A 421 17.59 -24.69 24.34
C SER A 421 16.25 -25.43 24.17
N ARG A 422 15.29 -25.24 25.08
CA ARG A 422 13.90 -25.69 24.90
C ARG A 422 13.12 -24.80 23.94
N ASN A 423 13.50 -23.52 23.86
CA ASN A 423 12.85 -22.49 23.06
C ASN A 423 13.04 -22.72 21.56
N LEU A 424 12.07 -22.25 20.77
CA LEU A 424 12.02 -22.45 19.32
C LEU A 424 11.72 -21.13 18.62
N VAL A 425 12.53 -20.77 17.63
CA VAL A 425 12.24 -19.69 16.67
C VAL A 425 11.78 -20.34 15.38
N ILE A 426 10.58 -20.00 14.90
CA ILE A 426 10.04 -20.49 13.63
C ILE A 426 10.08 -19.36 12.61
N LEU A 427 10.97 -19.45 11.63
CA LEU A 427 11.00 -18.54 10.50
C LEU A 427 9.83 -18.86 9.56
N THR A 428 9.16 -17.81 9.08
CA THR A 428 7.92 -17.88 8.29
C THR A 428 8.14 -17.54 6.81
N GLU A 429 9.26 -16.90 6.47
CA GLU A 429 9.60 -16.51 5.11
C GLU A 429 11.07 -16.84 4.82
N PRO A 430 11.41 -17.30 3.60
CA PRO A 430 12.80 -17.55 3.23
C PRO A 430 13.51 -16.23 2.93
N VAL A 431 14.66 -16.01 3.58
CA VAL A 431 15.47 -14.80 3.39
C VAL A 431 16.70 -15.16 2.57
N GLY A 432 16.76 -14.71 1.32
CA GLY A 432 17.73 -15.20 0.33
C GLY A 432 19.20 -14.98 0.72
N ASN A 433 20.07 -15.87 0.22
CA ASN A 433 21.51 -15.82 0.44
C ASN A 433 22.18 -14.65 -0.30
N LEU A 434 23.19 -14.05 0.35
CA LEU A 434 23.94 -12.92 -0.21
C LEU A 434 25.03 -13.40 -1.19
N GLU A 435 24.93 -12.98 -2.46
CA GLU A 435 26.03 -13.10 -3.45
C GLU A 435 27.20 -12.13 -3.14
N HIS A 436 26.92 -11.02 -2.45
CA HIS A 436 27.90 -10.00 -2.09
C HIS A 436 27.89 -9.71 -0.58
N ASP A 437 29.09 -9.53 -0.03
CA ASP A 437 29.41 -9.39 1.40
C ASP A 437 28.87 -8.06 1.96
N ASP A 438 27.55 -7.98 2.15
CA ASP A 438 26.89 -6.85 2.79
C ASP A 438 27.37 -6.79 4.24
N SER A 439 28.10 -5.72 4.59
CA SER A 439 28.97 -5.65 5.77
C SER A 439 28.28 -5.93 7.12
N ASN A 440 26.95 -5.91 7.16
CA ASN A 440 26.12 -6.28 8.30
C ASN A 440 24.86 -7.03 7.78
N PRO A 441 24.85 -8.38 7.72
CA PRO A 441 23.62 -9.12 7.43
C PRO A 441 22.63 -9.01 8.59
N THR A 442 21.33 -9.05 8.31
CA THR A 442 20.31 -9.01 9.36
C THR A 442 20.32 -10.27 10.22
N ILE A 443 19.75 -10.18 11.42
CA ILE A 443 19.59 -11.30 12.35
C ILE A 443 18.78 -12.41 11.68
N ALA A 444 17.66 -12.11 11.02
CA ALA A 444 16.89 -13.12 10.27
C ALA A 444 17.70 -13.82 9.16
N ARG A 445 18.53 -13.10 8.39
CA ARG A 445 19.45 -13.70 7.39
C ARG A 445 20.50 -14.60 8.04
N THR A 446 21.01 -14.20 9.20
CA THR A 446 21.99 -14.97 9.96
C THR A 446 21.40 -16.29 10.48
N LEU A 447 20.19 -16.24 11.04
CA LEU A 447 19.45 -17.44 11.46
C LEU A 447 19.07 -18.33 10.28
N TRP A 448 18.65 -17.74 9.14
CA TRP A 448 18.38 -18.48 7.90
C TRP A 448 19.59 -19.30 7.46
N LYS A 449 20.76 -18.66 7.37
CA LYS A 449 22.02 -19.31 7.02
C LYS A 449 22.37 -20.46 7.97
N TRP A 450 22.17 -20.29 9.28
CA TRP A 450 22.44 -21.36 10.26
C TRP A 450 21.47 -22.55 10.11
N TRP A 451 20.20 -22.28 9.81
CA TRP A 451 19.19 -23.31 9.54
C TRP A 451 19.51 -24.08 8.25
N GLU A 452 19.97 -23.40 7.19
CA GLU A 452 20.35 -24.02 5.91
C GLU A 452 21.67 -24.81 6.01
N GLU A 453 22.70 -24.24 6.67
CA GLU A 453 24.02 -24.88 6.82
C GLU A 453 24.01 -26.11 7.75
N ARG A 454 23.01 -26.23 8.64
CA ARG A 454 22.79 -27.38 9.55
C ARG A 454 24.01 -27.80 10.40
N LYS A 455 24.97 -26.88 10.63
CA LYS A 455 26.30 -27.16 11.21
C LYS A 455 26.29 -27.86 12.58
N HIS A 456 25.33 -27.54 13.44
CA HIS A 456 25.19 -28.14 14.78
C HIS A 456 24.25 -29.35 14.80
N GLY A 457 23.94 -29.92 13.63
CA GLY A 457 23.09 -31.09 13.46
C GLY A 457 21.61 -30.75 13.37
N VAL A 458 20.88 -31.62 12.68
CA VAL A 458 19.42 -31.67 12.75
C VAL A 458 19.04 -32.43 14.01
N LEU A 459 18.10 -31.90 14.78
CA LEU A 459 17.44 -32.52 15.92
C LEU A 459 16.10 -33.10 15.44
N PRO A 460 16.05 -34.35 14.92
CA PRO A 460 14.80 -34.93 14.47
C PRO A 460 13.89 -35.22 15.66
N GLU A 461 12.75 -34.55 15.73
CA GLU A 461 11.64 -34.98 16.59
C GLU A 461 10.60 -35.74 15.76
N VAL A 462 10.23 -36.93 16.21
CA VAL A 462 9.25 -37.78 15.52
C VAL A 462 7.85 -37.38 15.97
N THR A 463 6.98 -37.00 15.03
CA THR A 463 5.57 -36.72 15.32
C THR A 463 4.83 -37.99 15.75
N LYS A 464 3.61 -37.85 16.29
CA LYS A 464 2.73 -39.01 16.56
C LYS A 464 2.48 -39.88 15.30
N MET A 465 2.67 -39.31 14.10
CA MET A 465 2.47 -39.95 12.80
C MET A 465 3.76 -40.58 12.22
N GLY A 466 4.89 -40.50 12.92
CA GLY A 466 6.17 -41.06 12.45
C GLY A 466 6.97 -40.16 11.50
N GLU A 467 6.51 -38.93 11.25
CA GLU A 467 7.23 -37.96 10.42
C GLU A 467 8.34 -37.26 11.23
N ALA A 468 9.48 -36.99 10.59
CA ALA A 468 10.58 -36.27 11.22
C ALA A 468 10.43 -34.75 11.06
N LEU A 469 10.32 -34.04 12.18
CA LEU A 469 10.39 -32.59 12.25
C LEU A 469 11.86 -32.14 12.18
N GLU A 470 12.22 -31.36 11.16
CA GLU A 470 13.55 -30.75 11.04
C GLU A 470 13.66 -29.49 11.94
N GLN A 471 14.29 -29.65 13.11
CA GLN A 471 14.74 -28.55 13.95
C GLN A 471 16.27 -28.49 13.94
N VAL A 472 16.86 -27.29 13.94
CA VAL A 472 18.33 -27.08 13.98
C VAL A 472 18.67 -26.33 15.26
N GLY A 473 19.65 -26.79 16.04
CA GLY A 473 20.12 -26.06 17.22
C GLY A 473 21.09 -24.94 16.84
N CYS A 474 21.00 -23.76 17.45
CA CYS A 474 21.99 -22.68 17.25
C CYS A 474 23.37 -23.00 17.89
N GLY A 475 23.46 -24.02 18.75
CA GLY A 475 24.74 -24.52 19.27
C GLY A 475 25.55 -23.53 20.13
N GLY A 476 24.92 -22.46 20.64
CA GLY A 476 25.61 -21.39 21.36
C GLY A 476 26.33 -20.39 20.46
N GLN A 477 26.03 -20.38 19.15
CA GLN A 477 26.60 -19.39 18.22
C GLN A 477 26.19 -17.96 18.62
N VAL A 478 27.13 -17.04 18.51
CA VAL A 478 26.96 -15.65 18.94
C VAL A 478 26.43 -14.80 17.79
N ILE A 479 25.33 -14.09 18.02
CA ILE A 479 24.88 -12.98 17.18
C ILE A 479 25.34 -11.64 17.77
N GLU A 480 25.51 -10.64 16.91
CA GLU A 480 25.75 -9.25 17.29
C GLU A 480 24.47 -8.44 17.05
N ILE A 481 23.84 -7.94 18.11
CA ILE A 481 22.65 -7.08 18.03
C ILE A 481 23.09 -5.63 18.12
N LYS A 482 22.69 -4.81 17.13
CA LYS A 482 22.97 -3.38 17.08
C LYS A 482 21.71 -2.61 17.43
N GLU A 483 21.60 -2.18 18.68
CA GLU A 483 20.47 -1.41 19.17
C GLU A 483 20.71 0.08 18.92
N ALA A 484 19.83 0.70 18.15
CA ALA A 484 19.82 2.13 17.89
C ALA A 484 18.92 2.87 18.89
N LYS A 485 19.37 4.01 19.41
CA LYS A 485 18.61 4.90 20.32
C LYS A 485 18.58 6.32 19.79
N ARG A 486 17.48 7.05 20.07
CA ARG A 486 17.41 8.51 19.83
C ARG A 486 17.94 9.24 21.07
N ILE A 487 18.83 10.20 20.86
CA ILE A 487 19.35 11.08 21.91
C ILE A 487 19.14 12.53 21.45
N ALA A 488 18.66 13.40 22.34
CA ALA A 488 18.47 14.82 22.03
C ALA A 488 19.78 15.48 21.57
N LEU A 489 19.71 16.42 20.61
CA LEU A 489 20.88 17.18 20.19
C LEU A 489 21.27 18.21 21.24
N GLU A 490 22.55 18.22 21.63
CA GLU A 490 23.12 19.20 22.54
C GLU A 490 24.35 19.90 21.92
N GLY A 491 24.69 21.07 22.45
CA GLY A 491 25.93 21.78 22.13
C GLY A 491 26.11 22.09 20.63
N ASN A 492 27.16 21.52 20.03
CA ASN A 492 27.53 21.80 18.64
C ASN A 492 26.57 21.18 17.62
N ASP A 493 26.08 19.97 17.84
CA ASP A 493 25.21 19.28 16.89
C ASP A 493 23.87 20.01 16.74
N LEU A 494 23.35 20.56 17.84
CA LEU A 494 22.17 21.42 17.83
C LEU A 494 22.39 22.69 17.00
N ASN A 495 23.57 23.32 17.11
CA ASN A 495 23.92 24.50 16.31
C ASN A 495 24.03 24.17 14.81
N ILE A 496 24.59 23.00 14.47
CA ILE A 496 24.69 22.51 13.08
C ILE A 496 23.29 22.25 12.51
N TYR A 497 22.43 21.55 13.26
CA TYR A 497 21.04 21.30 12.87
C TYR A 497 20.25 22.60 12.66
N GLN A 498 20.41 23.59 13.55
CA GLN A 498 19.77 24.91 13.39
C GLN A 498 20.24 25.66 12.13
N GLN A 499 21.54 25.57 11.78
CA GLN A 499 22.08 26.16 10.54
C GLN A 499 21.53 25.45 9.29
N TRP A 500 21.50 24.11 9.31
CA TRP A 500 20.92 23.31 8.23
C TRP A 500 19.43 23.64 8.03
N LEU A 501 18.66 23.72 9.12
CA LEU A 501 17.23 24.03 9.07
C LEU A 501 16.95 25.47 8.58
N ALA A 502 17.83 26.44 8.91
CA ALA A 502 17.75 27.79 8.37
C ALA A 502 18.02 27.82 6.85
N ASN A 503 19.02 27.07 6.37
CA ASN A 503 19.33 26.94 4.94
C ASN A 503 18.17 26.28 4.18
N GLN A 504 17.59 25.20 4.72
CA GLN A 504 16.41 24.53 4.14
C GLN A 504 15.21 25.48 3.99
N ARG A 505 14.91 26.31 5.00
CA ARG A 505 13.86 27.34 4.90
C ARG A 505 14.15 28.35 3.81
N GLN A 506 15.38 28.83 3.70
CA GLN A 506 15.78 29.79 2.65
C GLN A 506 15.63 29.20 1.24
N LEU A 507 16.00 27.93 1.05
CA LEU A 507 15.81 27.21 -0.22
C LEU A 507 14.33 27.05 -0.57
N GLN A 508 13.48 26.69 0.41
CA GLN A 508 12.03 26.58 0.21
C GLN A 508 11.40 27.93 -0.21
N THR A 509 11.74 29.03 0.48
CA THR A 509 11.27 30.38 0.10
C THR A 509 11.76 30.81 -1.29
N THR A 510 12.94 30.34 -1.71
CA THR A 510 13.47 30.66 -3.04
C THR A 510 12.81 29.82 -4.14
N GLN A 511 12.49 28.55 -3.88
CA GLN A 511 11.84 27.66 -4.84
C GLN A 511 10.34 27.91 -5.01
N SER A 512 9.64 28.44 -4.00
CA SER A 512 8.18 28.69 -4.10
C SER A 512 7.82 29.83 -5.07
N GLY A 513 8.80 30.61 -5.56
CA GLY A 513 8.61 31.65 -6.58
C GLY A 513 7.77 32.86 -6.14
N ASP A 514 7.32 32.87 -4.89
CA ASP A 514 6.35 33.83 -4.36
C ASP A 514 7.07 35.11 -3.87
N ILE A 515 7.46 35.95 -4.83
CA ILE A 515 7.94 37.32 -4.57
C ILE A 515 6.72 38.27 -4.54
N SER A 516 5.71 37.85 -3.79
CA SER A 516 4.47 38.58 -3.47
C SER A 516 3.93 38.04 -2.15
N SER A 517 3.43 38.92 -1.28
CA SER A 517 2.86 38.52 0.03
C SER A 517 3.72 37.56 0.87
N ILE A 518 4.80 38.09 1.42
CA ILE A 518 5.06 37.79 2.83
C ILE A 518 3.82 38.27 3.60
N ASP A 519 3.00 37.34 4.07
CA ASP A 519 1.97 37.59 5.08
C ASP A 519 2.64 37.80 6.45
N THR A 520 3.40 38.89 6.56
CA THR A 520 3.46 39.60 7.82
C THR A 520 2.09 40.21 8.07
N ASN A 521 1.28 39.54 8.88
CA ASN A 521 0.13 40.15 9.55
C ASN A 521 0.58 41.19 10.60
N ASP A 522 1.23 42.25 10.11
CA ASP A 522 1.37 43.56 10.76
C ASP A 522 1.16 44.65 9.69
N ALA A 523 0.02 44.53 8.99
CA ALA A 523 -0.44 45.47 7.99
C ALA A 523 -0.92 46.78 8.66
N SER A 524 0.03 47.69 8.82
CA SER A 524 -0.08 49.13 8.49
C SER A 524 -1.30 49.95 8.94
N SER A 525 -1.01 51.11 9.53
CA SER A 525 -1.78 52.33 9.25
C SER A 525 -0.90 53.60 9.33
N ASP A 526 -1.05 54.44 8.30
CA ASP A 526 -1.23 55.90 8.32
C ASP A 526 -0.45 56.82 9.30
N SER A 527 -0.12 58.08 8.96
CA SER A 527 -0.12 58.86 7.70
C SER A 527 0.43 60.27 8.00
N SER A 528 0.89 61.01 6.99
CA SER A 528 1.16 62.48 6.99
C SER A 528 2.30 63.01 7.90
N SER A 529 2.92 64.18 7.68
CA SER A 529 3.22 64.96 6.46
C SER A 529 4.28 66.05 6.78
N ASP A 530 5.09 66.41 5.78
CA ASP A 530 5.59 67.76 5.45
C ASP A 530 7.11 68.12 5.51
N SER A 531 7.53 68.77 4.41
CA SER A 531 8.68 69.63 4.03
C SER A 531 10.16 69.44 4.48
N ASP A 532 10.97 69.18 3.43
CA ASP A 532 12.22 69.87 3.00
C ASP A 532 13.65 69.47 3.47
N GLN A 533 14.41 68.97 2.47
CA GLN A 533 15.84 69.18 2.13
C GLN A 533 16.92 68.82 3.19
N SER A 534 17.74 67.77 3.04
CA SER A 534 18.68 67.58 1.92
C SER A 534 19.51 66.28 2.08
N GLU A 535 19.91 65.72 0.92
CA GLU A 535 21.09 64.85 0.66
C GLU A 535 21.38 63.61 1.54
N THR A 536 20.84 62.48 1.08
CA THR A 536 21.57 61.23 0.76
C THR A 536 22.94 60.98 1.44
N GLU A 537 22.97 60.11 2.46
CA GLU A 537 23.96 59.01 2.69
C GLU A 537 23.89 58.46 4.13
N GLN A 538 22.76 57.84 4.56
CA GLN A 538 22.79 57.00 5.78
C GLN A 538 21.64 56.00 6.02
N GLN A 539 20.73 55.79 5.06
CA GLN A 539 19.55 54.95 5.26
C GLN A 539 19.82 53.41 5.25
N GLY A 540 21.08 52.99 5.16
CA GLY A 540 21.51 51.59 5.14
C GLY A 540 21.84 50.95 6.51
N LYS A 541 21.74 51.68 7.64
CA LYS A 541 22.18 51.19 8.96
C LYS A 541 21.07 50.68 9.89
N ALA A 542 19.79 50.97 9.63
CA ALA A 542 18.68 50.46 10.45
C ALA A 542 18.24 49.04 10.08
N LEU A 543 18.38 48.64 8.81
CA LEU A 543 17.97 47.32 8.31
C LEU A 543 18.96 46.18 8.66
N ASN A 544 20.11 46.51 9.26
CA ASN A 544 21.15 45.53 9.60
C ASN A 544 21.11 45.04 11.06
N ILE A 545 20.14 45.46 11.88
CA ILE A 545 20.05 45.04 13.29
C ILE A 545 19.83 43.52 13.41
N SER A 546 19.05 42.91 12.49
CA SER A 546 18.88 41.46 12.41
C SER A 546 20.16 40.73 11.99
N ALA A 547 20.99 41.35 11.14
CA ALA A 547 22.26 40.79 10.68
C ALA A 547 23.39 40.91 11.73
N THR A 548 23.40 41.98 12.54
CA THR A 548 24.37 42.16 13.62
C THR A 548 24.03 41.35 14.88
N MET A 549 22.74 41.10 15.16
CA MET A 549 22.34 40.25 16.28
C MET A 549 22.88 38.80 16.17
N GLY A 550 23.04 38.29 14.95
CA GLY A 550 23.69 36.99 14.68
C GLY A 550 25.21 36.97 14.91
N GLN A 551 25.89 38.12 14.90
CA GLN A 551 27.33 38.20 15.17
C GLN A 551 27.68 38.61 16.61
N ALA A 552 26.76 39.26 17.33
CA ALA A 552 26.96 39.67 18.72
C ALA A 552 27.18 38.49 19.69
N ASN A 553 26.59 37.32 19.42
CA ASN A 553 26.75 36.13 20.26
C ASN A 553 28.15 35.47 20.22
N ARG A 554 29.09 35.95 19.39
CA ARG A 554 30.40 35.29 19.23
C ARG A 554 31.49 35.73 20.23
N LYS A 555 31.30 36.78 21.05
CA LYS A 555 32.20 37.11 22.18
C LYS A 555 31.46 37.78 23.35
N LYS A 556 31.67 37.24 24.56
CA LYS A 556 31.10 37.58 25.89
C LYS A 556 29.68 37.08 26.19
N ILE A 557 29.64 36.08 27.09
CA ILE A 557 28.58 35.93 28.08
C ILE A 557 28.57 37.20 28.96
N GLY A 558 27.39 37.79 29.14
CA GLY A 558 27.19 39.02 29.92
C GLY A 558 27.08 40.28 29.04
N LEU A 559 25.84 40.61 28.63
CA LEU A 559 25.48 41.96 28.22
C LEU A 559 25.69 42.91 29.41
N SER A 560 26.27 44.08 29.19
CA SER A 560 26.40 45.08 30.24
C SER A 560 25.04 45.72 30.54
N ASP A 561 24.85 46.25 31.75
CA ASP A 561 23.60 46.96 32.08
C ASP A 561 23.44 48.27 31.28
N GLU A 562 24.49 48.75 30.62
CA GLU A 562 24.51 49.93 29.76
C GLU A 562 23.92 49.62 28.37
N ASP A 563 24.20 48.42 27.82
CA ASP A 563 23.76 47.99 26.48
C ASP A 563 22.25 47.68 26.39
N LEU A 564 21.63 47.26 27.50
CA LEU A 564 20.20 46.96 27.56
C LEU A 564 19.30 48.21 27.69
N GLY A 565 19.86 49.33 28.14
CA GLY A 565 19.15 50.59 28.34
C GLY A 565 17.83 50.43 29.11
N VAL A 566 16.77 51.08 28.62
CA VAL A 566 15.44 51.10 29.26
C VAL A 566 14.81 49.70 29.40
N ASN A 567 15.23 48.71 28.60
CA ASN A 567 14.65 47.36 28.64
C ASN A 567 15.04 46.54 29.88
N ILE A 568 16.03 46.98 30.68
CA ILE A 568 16.34 46.36 31.98
C ILE A 568 15.12 46.35 32.91
N LEU A 569 14.39 47.46 32.98
CA LEU A 569 13.23 47.61 33.86
C LEU A 569 12.07 46.66 33.50
N LEU A 570 12.06 46.14 32.27
CA LEU A 570 11.06 45.21 31.76
C LEU A 570 11.52 43.74 31.80
N ARG A 571 12.84 43.47 31.79
CA ARG A 571 13.41 42.12 31.65
C ARG A 571 14.15 41.60 32.88
N LYS A 572 14.66 42.48 33.75
CA LYS A 572 15.46 42.12 34.94
C LYS A 572 14.56 42.15 36.18
N LYS A 573 14.28 40.98 36.79
CA LYS A 573 13.51 40.90 38.04
C LYS A 573 14.26 41.65 39.16
N GLY A 574 13.57 42.54 39.87
CA GLY A 574 14.06 43.20 41.08
C GLY A 574 14.78 44.55 40.89
N VAL A 575 14.75 45.15 39.69
CA VAL A 575 15.29 46.50 39.44
C VAL A 575 14.21 47.36 38.80
N HIS A 576 13.80 48.44 39.49
CA HIS A 576 12.63 49.25 39.10
C HIS A 576 12.91 50.75 38.95
N ASP A 577 14.13 51.22 39.23
CA ASP A 577 14.48 52.64 39.19
C ASP A 577 15.63 52.90 38.21
N TYR A 578 15.51 53.98 37.43
CA TYR A 578 16.51 54.42 36.45
C TYR A 578 16.70 55.93 36.58
N ASP A 579 17.95 56.40 36.67
CA ASP A 579 18.20 57.81 36.91
C ASP A 579 17.92 58.67 35.67
N VAL A 580 16.75 59.31 35.66
CA VAL A 580 16.28 60.22 34.60
C VAL A 580 16.83 61.65 34.72
N ARG A 581 17.71 61.92 35.70
CA ARG A 581 18.33 63.26 35.88
C ARG A 581 19.36 63.52 34.77
N GLY A 582 19.10 64.52 33.95
CA GLY A 582 19.94 64.94 32.81
C GLY A 582 19.42 64.51 31.43
N LYS A 583 18.52 63.54 31.36
CA LYS A 583 17.92 63.05 30.11
C LYS A 583 16.85 64.01 29.56
N LYS A 584 16.74 64.12 28.23
CA LYS A 584 15.75 64.97 27.52
C LYS A 584 14.94 64.15 26.51
N GLY A 585 13.68 64.50 26.30
CA GLY A 585 12.79 63.86 25.32
C GLY A 585 11.98 62.68 25.89
N ARG A 586 11.56 61.76 25.01
CA ARG A 586 10.68 60.60 25.31
C ARG A 586 11.20 59.71 26.44
N GLU A 587 12.51 59.71 26.70
CA GLU A 587 13.18 58.96 27.78
C GLU A 587 12.81 59.42 29.20
N LYS A 588 12.07 60.52 29.36
CA LYS A 588 11.56 61.00 30.66
C LYS A 588 10.19 60.47 31.07
N MET A 589 9.56 59.61 30.26
CA MET A 589 8.27 58.98 30.60
C MET A 589 8.48 57.53 31.04
N PHE A 590 7.69 57.08 32.01
CA PHE A 590 7.73 55.69 32.48
C PHE A 590 7.44 54.69 31.33
N PRO A 591 8.15 53.55 31.24
CA PRO A 591 7.89 52.55 30.22
C PRO A 591 6.52 51.89 30.41
N LEU A 592 5.53 52.28 29.62
CA LEU A 592 4.20 51.65 29.64
C LEU A 592 4.20 50.41 28.73
N ALA A 593 4.06 49.23 29.32
CA ALA A 593 3.95 47.98 28.57
C ALA A 593 2.54 47.83 27.96
N ILE A 594 2.36 48.28 26.72
CA ILE A 594 1.10 48.16 25.97
C ILE A 594 0.87 46.68 25.61
N ARG A 595 -0.15 46.05 26.21
CA ARG A 595 -0.58 44.70 25.83
C ARG A 595 -1.50 44.77 24.61
N ARG A 596 -1.14 44.10 23.51
CA ARG A 596 -2.00 43.90 22.33
C ARG A 596 -3.25 43.10 22.75
N LYS A 597 -4.45 43.65 22.52
CA LYS A 597 -5.73 42.94 22.68
C LYS A 597 -5.90 41.92 21.54
N ARG A 598 -6.72 40.89 21.78
CA ARG A 598 -7.15 39.92 20.73
C ARG A 598 -8.54 40.30 20.24
N ALA A 599 -8.84 40.00 18.98
CA ALA A 599 -10.16 40.12 18.38
C ALA A 599 -10.55 38.79 17.71
N ASP A 600 -11.85 38.50 17.64
CA ASP A 600 -12.42 37.47 16.77
C ASP A 600 -13.28 38.10 15.67
N GLU A 601 -13.98 37.27 14.88
CA GLU A 601 -14.79 37.68 13.72
C GLU A 601 -15.93 38.66 14.06
N PHE A 602 -16.28 38.84 15.35
CA PHE A 602 -17.31 39.77 15.82
C PHE A 602 -16.76 40.96 16.65
N GLY A 603 -15.44 41.07 16.87
CA GLY A 603 -14.81 42.24 17.50
C GLY A 603 -13.75 41.92 18.56
N GLU A 604 -13.42 42.89 19.42
CA GLU A 604 -12.45 42.68 20.51
C GLU A 604 -12.92 41.59 21.50
N LEU A 605 -12.08 40.59 21.74
CA LEU A 605 -12.36 39.47 22.64
C LEU A 605 -12.22 39.93 24.11
N ILE A 606 -13.35 40.26 24.73
CA ILE A 606 -13.42 40.70 26.14
C ILE A 606 -13.11 39.51 27.07
N ARG A 607 -11.99 39.60 27.80
CA ARG A 607 -11.64 38.65 28.87
C ARG A 607 -12.27 39.10 30.19
N ALA A 608 -13.15 38.28 30.77
CA ALA A 608 -13.83 38.62 32.04
C ALA A 608 -12.84 38.92 33.20
N GLU A 609 -11.70 38.22 33.21
CA GLU A 609 -10.59 38.39 34.16
C GLU A 609 -9.95 39.80 34.16
N ASP A 610 -10.02 40.54 33.05
CA ASP A 610 -9.48 41.91 32.97
C ASP A 610 -10.46 42.98 33.52
N PHE A 611 -11.71 42.59 33.86
CA PHE A 611 -12.77 43.48 34.37
C PHE A 611 -13.25 43.14 35.79
N LEU A 612 -12.57 42.22 36.49
CA LEU A 612 -12.74 41.99 37.93
C LEU A 612 -12.52 43.28 38.73
N ARG A 613 -13.29 43.50 39.80
CA ARG A 613 -13.03 44.64 40.70
C ARG A 613 -11.70 44.42 41.41
N ALA A 614 -11.02 45.52 41.76
CA ALA A 614 -9.69 45.46 42.38
C ALA A 614 -9.64 44.55 43.62
N GLU A 615 -10.69 44.58 44.44
CA GLU A 615 -10.84 43.73 45.64
C GLU A 615 -10.84 42.22 45.28
N GLU A 616 -11.54 41.81 44.22
CA GLU A 616 -11.62 40.41 43.78
C GLU A 616 -10.31 39.92 43.12
N ARG A 617 -9.54 40.84 42.51
CA ARG A 617 -8.25 40.52 41.86
C ARG A 617 -7.14 40.22 42.87
N ASP A 618 -7.14 40.93 43.99
CA ASP A 618 -6.14 40.75 45.05
C ASP A 618 -6.38 39.45 45.84
N GLU A 619 -7.63 38.98 45.96
CA GLU A 619 -7.95 37.67 46.54
C GLU A 619 -7.33 36.51 45.74
N VAL A 620 -7.50 36.50 44.41
CA VAL A 620 -6.95 35.44 43.54
C VAL A 620 -5.42 35.39 43.58
N ASN A 621 -4.74 36.54 43.46
CA ASN A 621 -3.27 36.60 43.54
C ASN A 621 -2.72 36.20 44.92
N THR A 622 -3.48 36.45 46.00
CA THR A 622 -3.09 36.05 47.36
C THR A 622 -3.27 34.54 47.58
N GLN A 623 -4.18 33.91 46.84
CA GLN A 623 -4.41 32.46 46.83
C GLN A 623 -3.20 31.71 46.24
N ASP A 624 -2.72 32.11 45.06
CA ASP A 624 -1.62 31.44 44.33
C ASP A 624 -0.27 31.56 45.05
N LEU A 625 0.02 32.72 45.65
CA LEU A 625 1.27 32.96 46.40
C LEU A 625 1.41 32.12 47.68
N ARG A 626 0.33 31.48 48.15
CA ARG A 626 0.35 30.60 49.34
C ARG A 626 0.58 29.12 49.03
N LEU A 627 0.57 28.70 47.77
CA LEU A 627 0.58 27.27 47.40
C LEU A 627 1.98 26.68 47.14
N GLN A 628 3.06 27.46 47.21
CA GLN A 628 4.41 27.00 46.82
C GLN A 628 5.45 26.81 47.95
N THR A 629 5.07 26.89 49.24
CA THR A 629 6.02 26.68 50.35
C THR A 629 5.54 25.74 51.46
N GLY A 630 5.84 24.44 51.33
CA GLY A 630 6.37 23.63 52.44
C GLY A 630 5.42 22.80 53.34
N LYS A 631 5.24 21.53 52.95
CA LYS A 631 5.23 20.29 53.77
C LYS A 631 4.16 19.99 54.87
N SER A 632 3.96 18.67 55.01
CA SER A 632 3.48 17.84 56.14
C SER A 632 2.00 17.82 56.55
N ASP A 633 1.39 16.68 56.25
CA ASP A 633 0.68 15.74 57.16
C ASP A 633 -0.60 16.12 57.94
N SER A 634 -1.64 15.35 57.60
CA SER A 634 -2.68 14.74 58.45
C SER A 634 -3.66 15.60 59.28
N GLU A 635 -4.91 15.54 58.81
CA GLU A 635 -6.17 15.29 59.55
C GLU A 635 -6.75 16.33 60.54
N ASP A 636 -8.01 16.68 60.22
CA ASP A 636 -9.15 16.92 61.10
C ASP A 636 -9.06 17.94 62.27
N THR A 637 -9.82 19.03 62.14
CA THR A 637 -11.19 19.10 62.71
C THR A 637 -11.84 20.50 62.61
N LEU A 638 -13.19 20.50 62.59
CA LEU A 638 -14.11 21.55 63.10
C LEU A 638 -14.12 22.96 62.42
N GLY A 639 -15.25 23.64 62.23
CA GLY A 639 -16.64 23.27 62.50
C GLY A 639 -17.41 24.23 63.44
N LYS A 640 -18.17 25.17 62.84
CA LYS A 640 -19.43 25.77 63.31
C LYS A 640 -19.46 26.73 64.53
N LYS A 641 -20.30 27.76 64.37
CA LYS A 641 -21.31 28.29 65.33
C LYS A 641 -22.18 29.30 64.55
N ARG A 642 -23.52 29.36 64.59
CA ARG A 642 -24.63 29.02 65.54
C ARG A 642 -25.92 28.74 64.70
N ARG A 643 -27.11 28.31 65.14
CA ARG A 643 -27.82 27.83 66.39
C ARG A 643 -29.13 27.12 65.89
N TRP A 644 -30.01 26.43 66.63
CA TRP A 644 -30.36 26.38 68.07
C TRP A 644 -31.05 25.02 68.44
N ASP A 645 -30.84 24.53 69.69
CA ASP A 645 -31.40 23.44 70.56
C ASP A 645 -32.11 22.14 70.11
N ASP A 646 -31.79 21.09 70.91
CA ASP A 646 -32.58 20.01 71.55
C ASP A 646 -33.53 19.07 70.77
N VAL A 647 -33.66 17.78 71.10
CA VAL A 647 -32.83 16.74 71.78
C VAL A 647 -33.65 15.44 71.76
N SER A 648 -32.95 14.30 71.68
CA SER A 648 -33.33 12.93 72.14
C SER A 648 -33.68 11.86 71.10
N GLY A 649 -33.31 10.61 71.45
CA GLY A 649 -34.14 9.44 71.11
C GLY A 649 -33.63 8.47 70.03
N GLN A 650 -32.63 7.67 70.38
CA GLN A 650 -32.36 6.28 69.93
C GLN A 650 -33.17 5.62 68.79
N LYS A 651 -32.41 4.83 67.99
CA LYS A 651 -32.76 3.54 67.36
C LYS A 651 -33.92 3.49 66.34
N GLY A 652 -33.62 2.90 65.19
CA GLY A 652 -34.55 1.92 64.59
C GLY A 652 -34.66 1.93 63.07
N THR A 653 -33.97 0.97 62.44
CA THR A 653 -34.54 0.06 61.43
C THR A 653 -35.28 0.60 60.19
N SER A 654 -34.76 0.18 59.04
CA SER A 654 -35.50 -0.55 57.99
C SER A 654 -36.41 0.20 57.02
N LYS A 655 -36.04 0.09 55.72
CA LYS A 655 -36.94 0.11 54.53
C LYS A 655 -37.62 1.49 54.31
N THR A 656 -38.19 1.84 53.15
CA THR A 656 -38.36 1.22 51.82
C THR A 656 -38.40 2.41 50.85
N ASN A 657 -37.68 2.43 49.72
CA ASN A 657 -38.09 1.86 48.43
C ASN A 657 -39.27 2.61 47.76
N LEU A 658 -39.23 2.66 46.42
CA LEU A 658 -40.29 3.09 45.48
C LEU A 658 -40.42 4.63 45.32
N LYS A 659 -40.06 5.17 44.15
CA LYS A 659 -40.95 5.48 42.98
C LYS A 659 -41.81 6.73 43.26
N ARG A 660 -42.15 7.60 42.28
CA ARG A 660 -42.49 7.29 40.88
C ARG A 660 -42.68 8.59 40.05
N HIS A 661 -42.43 8.52 38.73
CA HIS A 661 -43.20 9.18 37.64
C HIS A 661 -43.23 10.75 37.54
N GLN A 662 -43.39 11.39 36.36
CA GLN A 662 -43.38 10.91 34.94
C GLN A 662 -43.33 12.10 33.94
N ASN A 663 -42.83 11.85 32.72
CA ASN A 663 -43.28 12.37 31.39
C ASN A 663 -43.34 13.90 31.12
N THR A 664 -43.20 14.47 29.90
CA THR A 664 -42.86 14.08 28.49
C THR A 664 -42.62 15.38 27.67
N HIS A 665 -42.05 15.48 26.45
CA HIS A 665 -41.61 14.51 25.42
C HIS A 665 -40.56 15.13 24.45
N ASN A 666 -40.13 14.33 23.46
CA ASN A 666 -39.57 14.67 22.13
C ASN A 666 -38.16 15.31 22.02
N GLN A 667 -37.27 14.90 21.08
CA GLN A 667 -37.31 13.81 20.09
C GLN A 667 -35.88 13.47 19.58
N ALA A 668 -35.64 12.23 19.12
CA ALA A 668 -34.47 11.72 18.36
C ALA A 668 -33.04 11.83 19.00
N GLY A 669 -32.11 10.88 18.80
CA GLY A 669 -32.23 9.59 18.11
C GLY A 669 -30.89 9.01 17.62
N SER A 670 -30.03 8.53 18.53
CA SER A 670 -28.88 7.65 18.20
C SER A 670 -28.50 6.85 19.45
N VAL A 671 -28.34 5.52 19.33
CA VAL A 671 -28.19 4.61 20.47
C VAL A 671 -26.88 3.83 20.35
N ASN A 672 -25.93 4.09 21.24
CA ASN A 672 -24.79 3.18 21.44
C ASN A 672 -25.27 1.94 22.20
N LEU A 673 -24.95 0.74 21.68
CA LEU A 673 -24.97 -0.49 22.47
C LEU A 673 -23.51 -0.85 22.83
N GLU A 674 -23.13 -0.55 24.07
CA GLU A 674 -22.00 -1.24 24.72
C GLU A 674 -22.53 -2.50 25.40
N GLY A 675 -21.81 -3.62 25.26
CA GLY A 675 -22.32 -4.91 25.71
C GLY A 675 -21.42 -6.11 25.39
N SER A 676 -20.13 -6.04 25.73
CA SER A 676 -19.33 -7.26 25.90
C SER A 676 -18.31 -7.09 27.02
N ARG A 677 -18.21 -8.12 27.87
CA ARG A 677 -17.34 -8.14 29.06
C ARG A 677 -15.88 -8.36 28.64
N GLY A 678 -15.08 -7.30 28.65
CA GLY A 678 -13.63 -7.39 28.75
C GLY A 678 -13.19 -7.42 30.21
N THR A 679 -12.26 -8.29 30.56
CA THR A 679 -11.71 -8.43 31.92
C THR A 679 -11.06 -7.13 32.41
N GLU A 680 -11.36 -6.73 33.64
CA GLU A 680 -10.69 -5.61 34.31
C GLU A 680 -9.24 -6.00 34.63
N ASP A 681 -8.28 -5.36 33.95
CA ASP A 681 -6.86 -5.32 34.36
C ASP A 681 -6.11 -4.15 33.68
N ASN A 682 -6.76 -2.98 33.59
CA ASN A 682 -6.10 -1.71 33.29
C ASN A 682 -5.67 -1.03 34.60
N ALA A 683 -4.72 -1.65 35.29
CA ALA A 683 -3.92 -0.94 36.28
C ALA A 683 -2.99 0.04 35.54
N SER A 684 -2.84 1.24 36.10
CA SER A 684 -2.13 2.36 35.49
C SER A 684 -0.60 2.20 35.57
N ASP A 685 -0.03 1.41 34.65
CA ASP A 685 1.37 1.56 34.23
C ASP A 685 1.40 2.40 32.94
N ASP A 686 1.33 3.73 33.11
CA ASP A 686 1.75 4.67 32.09
C ASP A 686 3.28 4.77 32.13
N GLU A 687 3.93 3.78 31.52
CA GLU A 687 5.29 3.96 31.01
C GLU A 687 5.23 5.04 29.92
N VAL A 688 5.43 6.29 30.34
CA VAL A 688 5.77 7.38 29.43
C VAL A 688 7.17 7.07 28.92
N ASP A 689 7.25 6.37 27.78
CA ASP A 689 8.44 6.41 26.93
C ASP A 689 8.77 7.89 26.72
N GLU A 690 9.80 8.42 27.40
CA GLU A 690 10.29 9.80 27.18
C GLU A 690 10.96 9.87 25.81
N GLU A 691 10.15 9.84 24.74
CA GLU A 691 10.59 10.18 23.41
C GLU A 691 11.14 11.61 23.47
N ALA A 692 12.43 11.76 23.13
CA ALA A 692 13.12 13.03 23.14
C ALA A 692 12.41 14.04 22.20
N SER A 693 11.54 14.86 22.77
CA SER A 693 10.73 15.85 22.05
C SER A 693 11.60 17.00 21.55
N GLY A 694 12.24 16.77 20.41
CA GLY A 694 13.19 17.69 19.82
C GLY A 694 14.01 17.06 18.70
N PRO A 695 14.95 17.81 18.10
CA PRO A 695 15.90 17.24 17.16
C PRO A 695 16.80 16.25 17.90
N SER A 696 17.10 15.12 17.25
CA SER A 696 17.87 14.03 17.85
C SER A 696 18.96 13.52 16.92
N ARG A 697 19.98 12.88 17.50
CA ARG A 697 20.96 12.04 16.82
C ARG A 697 20.71 10.59 17.18
N LEU A 698 21.19 9.70 16.32
CA LEU A 698 21.25 8.27 16.59
C LEU A 698 22.50 7.93 17.41
N GLU A 699 22.39 6.97 18.32
CA GLU A 699 23.52 6.33 18.97
C GLU A 699 23.32 4.80 18.95
N TYR A 700 24.40 4.05 18.69
CA TYR A 700 24.38 2.59 18.65
C TYR A 700 25.01 1.99 19.89
N THR A 701 24.29 1.08 20.53
CA THR A 701 24.84 0.13 21.50
C THR A 701 24.91 -1.25 20.86
N THR A 702 26.09 -1.86 20.85
CA THR A 702 26.31 -3.20 20.29
C THR A 702 26.41 -4.24 21.40
N GLU A 703 25.56 -5.27 21.34
CA GLU A 703 25.49 -6.37 22.29
C GLU A 703 25.82 -7.70 21.59
N ARG A 704 26.41 -8.65 22.31
CA ARG A 704 26.73 -9.99 21.78
C ARG A 704 26.05 -11.06 22.63
N ILE A 705 25.17 -11.83 22.01
CA ILE A 705 24.31 -12.82 22.67
C ILE A 705 24.56 -14.19 22.05
N ALA A 706 24.79 -15.20 22.89
CA ALA A 706 24.95 -16.59 22.48
C ALA A 706 23.57 -17.26 22.39
N LEU A 707 23.18 -17.72 21.20
CA LEU A 707 21.88 -18.36 20.99
C LEU A 707 21.96 -19.86 21.26
N GLN A 708 21.21 -20.33 22.26
CA GLN A 708 21.01 -21.75 22.54
C GLN A 708 19.70 -22.30 21.95
N VAL A 709 18.83 -21.42 21.46
CA VAL A 709 17.50 -21.75 20.89
C VAL A 709 17.57 -22.73 19.72
N ARG A 710 16.44 -23.36 19.41
CA ARG A 710 16.23 -24.12 18.18
C ARG A 710 15.64 -23.23 17.08
N LEU A 711 15.96 -23.54 15.83
CA LEU A 711 15.42 -22.94 14.62
C LEU A 711 14.57 -23.96 13.86
N ALA A 712 13.44 -23.51 13.32
CA ALA A 712 12.66 -24.22 12.32
C ALA A 712 12.19 -23.23 11.24
N PHE A 713 11.74 -23.75 10.10
CA PHE A 713 11.18 -22.96 9.01
C PHE A 713 9.89 -23.60 8.49
N VAL A 714 8.88 -22.78 8.21
CA VAL A 714 7.66 -23.16 7.49
C VAL A 714 7.24 -22.01 6.57
N ASP A 715 7.19 -22.22 5.24
CA ASP A 715 6.92 -21.14 4.28
C ASP A 715 5.46 -20.62 4.36
N PHE A 716 5.28 -19.52 5.07
CA PHE A 716 4.08 -18.70 5.17
C PHE A 716 4.20 -17.37 4.41
N ALA A 717 5.21 -17.17 3.56
CA ALA A 717 5.37 -15.94 2.78
C ALA A 717 4.17 -15.65 1.85
N GLY A 718 3.43 -16.69 1.45
CA GLY A 718 2.25 -16.54 0.61
C GLY A 718 2.58 -15.87 -0.73
N LEU A 719 3.59 -16.40 -1.42
CA LEU A 719 4.02 -16.00 -2.76
C LEU A 719 3.83 -17.16 -3.74
N HIS A 720 3.91 -16.88 -5.03
CA HIS A 720 3.86 -17.89 -6.07
C HIS A 720 5.07 -18.82 -6.03
N ASP A 721 4.87 -20.04 -6.52
CA ASP A 721 5.90 -21.07 -6.65
C ASP A 721 6.26 -21.30 -8.12
N LYS A 722 7.33 -22.07 -8.36
CA LYS A 722 7.78 -22.43 -9.70
C LYS A 722 6.66 -23.05 -10.54
N ARG A 723 5.80 -23.90 -9.97
CA ARG A 723 4.70 -24.55 -10.70
C ARG A 723 3.62 -23.55 -11.13
N SER A 724 3.24 -22.62 -10.25
CA SER A 724 2.24 -21.59 -10.58
C SER A 724 2.71 -20.68 -11.70
N LEU A 725 3.98 -20.24 -11.68
CA LEU A 725 4.58 -19.46 -12.76
C LEU A 725 4.60 -20.22 -14.09
N GLN A 726 5.09 -21.46 -14.08
CA GLN A 726 5.16 -22.32 -15.28
C GLN A 726 3.78 -22.64 -15.87
N MET A 727 2.74 -22.66 -15.05
CA MET A 727 1.35 -22.87 -15.48
C MET A 727 0.71 -21.59 -16.03
N LEU A 728 0.84 -20.45 -15.33
CA LEU A 728 0.08 -19.24 -15.62
C LEU A 728 0.69 -18.39 -16.73
N ILE A 729 2.02 -18.28 -16.84
CA ILE A 729 2.67 -17.47 -17.87
C ILE A 729 2.26 -17.92 -19.30
N PRO A 730 2.23 -19.22 -19.64
CA PRO A 730 1.73 -19.69 -20.94
C PRO A 730 0.22 -19.52 -21.15
N LEU A 731 -0.59 -19.40 -20.09
CA LEU A 731 -2.03 -19.14 -20.18
C LEU A 731 -2.34 -17.65 -20.39
N ILE A 732 -1.57 -16.78 -19.75
CA ILE A 732 -1.65 -15.32 -19.90
C ILE A 732 -1.22 -14.89 -21.31
N GLN A 733 -0.22 -15.57 -21.89
CA GLN A 733 0.33 -15.27 -23.22
C GLN A 733 0.78 -13.80 -23.41
N PRO A 734 1.62 -13.25 -22.50
CA PRO A 734 2.08 -11.86 -22.63
C PRO A 734 2.96 -11.68 -23.87
N ARG A 735 2.91 -10.50 -24.52
CA ARG A 735 3.77 -10.22 -25.68
C ARG A 735 5.23 -9.97 -25.29
N LYS A 736 5.43 -9.37 -24.12
CA LYS A 736 6.73 -9.12 -23.47
C LYS A 736 6.62 -9.47 -21.99
N LEU A 737 7.66 -10.07 -21.43
CA LEU A 737 7.74 -10.44 -20.01
C LEU A 737 8.92 -9.71 -19.38
N ILE A 738 8.68 -8.99 -18.29
CA ILE A 738 9.72 -8.32 -17.51
C ILE A 738 9.76 -8.98 -16.13
N LEU A 739 10.87 -9.63 -15.80
CA LEU A 739 11.08 -10.22 -14.48
C LEU A 739 11.87 -9.24 -13.61
N ILE A 740 11.28 -8.86 -12.48
CA ILE A 740 11.88 -7.97 -11.48
C ILE A 740 11.93 -8.65 -10.11
N SER A 741 12.45 -7.94 -9.10
CA SER A 741 12.72 -8.50 -7.76
C SER A 741 13.71 -9.69 -7.82
N GLY A 742 13.72 -10.51 -6.75
CA GLY A 742 14.48 -11.75 -6.63
C GLY A 742 16.00 -11.62 -6.65
N MET A 743 16.68 -12.75 -6.39
CA MET A 743 18.13 -12.84 -6.56
C MET A 743 18.49 -12.91 -8.05
N LYS A 744 19.75 -12.62 -8.39
CA LYS A 744 20.22 -12.62 -9.77
C LYS A 744 20.21 -14.01 -10.37
N GLU A 745 20.70 -15.02 -9.64
CA GLU A 745 20.66 -16.43 -10.04
C GLU A 745 19.21 -16.91 -10.30
N GLU A 746 18.30 -16.74 -9.33
CA GLU A 746 16.88 -17.09 -9.42
C GLU A 746 16.18 -16.43 -10.62
N THR A 747 16.43 -15.13 -10.83
CA THR A 747 15.83 -14.35 -11.94
C THR A 747 16.30 -14.85 -13.30
N LEU A 748 17.59 -15.16 -13.44
CA LEU A 748 18.14 -15.71 -14.69
C LEU A 748 17.65 -17.14 -14.95
N ALA A 749 17.57 -17.98 -13.92
CA ALA A 749 17.03 -19.33 -14.01
C ALA A 749 15.58 -19.31 -14.52
N LEU A 750 14.71 -18.53 -13.86
CA LEU A 750 13.31 -18.35 -14.27
C LEU A 750 13.18 -17.80 -15.68
N ALA A 751 14.00 -16.81 -16.07
CA ALA A 751 14.00 -16.27 -17.43
C ALA A 751 14.29 -17.35 -18.49
N THR A 752 15.24 -18.26 -18.25
CA THR A 752 15.51 -19.36 -19.19
C THR A 752 14.36 -20.36 -19.29
N ASP A 753 13.67 -20.65 -18.20
CA ASP A 753 12.50 -21.55 -18.21
C ASP A 753 11.29 -20.91 -18.90
N CYS A 754 11.02 -19.62 -18.65
CA CYS A 754 9.97 -18.88 -19.34
C CYS A 754 10.19 -18.83 -20.86
N ARG A 755 11.42 -18.55 -21.33
CA ARG A 755 11.75 -18.57 -22.78
C ARG A 755 11.45 -19.94 -23.42
N LYS A 756 11.83 -21.05 -22.76
CA LYS A 756 11.54 -22.42 -23.25
C LYS A 756 10.05 -22.70 -23.33
N LEU A 757 9.29 -22.38 -22.27
CA LEU A 757 7.85 -22.65 -22.18
C LEU A 757 7.05 -21.86 -23.22
N LEU A 758 7.40 -20.59 -23.42
CA LEU A 758 6.73 -19.72 -24.39
C LEU A 758 7.06 -20.13 -25.83
N ALA A 759 8.31 -20.50 -26.14
CA ALA A 759 8.68 -21.04 -27.45
C ALA A 759 7.94 -22.34 -27.78
N ALA A 760 7.82 -23.26 -26.81
CA ALA A 760 7.10 -24.53 -26.99
C ALA A 760 5.60 -24.35 -27.29
N HIS A 761 4.99 -23.26 -26.83
CA HIS A 761 3.56 -22.97 -27.02
C HIS A 761 3.25 -22.37 -28.41
N VAL A 762 4.20 -21.70 -29.05
CA VAL A 762 4.01 -20.99 -30.34
C VAL A 762 4.17 -21.91 -31.55
N GLY A 763 4.89 -23.03 -31.42
CA GLY A 763 4.88 -24.13 -32.39
C GLY A 763 5.52 -23.87 -33.75
N ASN A 764 6.25 -22.76 -33.93
CA ASN A 764 6.94 -22.39 -35.17
C ASN A 764 8.44 -22.15 -34.96
N LEU A 765 9.22 -22.39 -36.01
CA LEU A 765 10.69 -22.26 -36.06
C LEU A 765 11.19 -20.82 -36.37
N GLU A 766 10.34 -19.81 -36.26
CA GLU A 766 10.70 -18.42 -36.58
C GLU A 766 10.88 -17.60 -35.30
N GLU A 767 11.95 -16.79 -35.27
CA GLU A 767 12.50 -16.10 -34.08
C GLU A 767 11.67 -14.87 -33.63
N SER A 768 10.35 -14.98 -33.56
CA SER A 768 9.47 -13.98 -32.92
C SER A 768 8.97 -14.45 -31.54
N ALA A 769 9.87 -15.08 -30.77
CA ALA A 769 9.55 -15.72 -29.50
C ALA A 769 9.69 -14.74 -28.32
N ILE A 770 8.57 -14.11 -27.93
CA ILE A 770 8.31 -13.29 -26.72
C ILE A 770 9.56 -12.82 -25.94
N ASP A 771 9.84 -11.52 -26.00
CA ASP A 771 10.97 -10.93 -25.31
C ASP A 771 10.83 -11.08 -23.78
N VAL A 772 11.81 -11.75 -23.16
CA VAL A 772 11.92 -11.89 -21.70
C VAL A 772 13.09 -11.03 -21.20
N TYR A 773 12.77 -9.92 -20.56
CA TYR A 773 13.71 -8.96 -19.99
C TYR A 773 13.96 -9.23 -18.50
N THR A 774 15.19 -8.97 -18.07
CA THR A 774 15.64 -9.09 -16.68
C THR A 774 16.49 -7.85 -16.35
N PRO A 775 15.88 -6.67 -16.08
CA PRO A 775 16.61 -5.46 -15.77
C PRO A 775 17.28 -5.51 -14.40
N GLN A 776 18.34 -4.72 -14.22
CA GLN A 776 18.94 -4.39 -12.93
C GLN A 776 18.39 -3.07 -12.36
N ASN A 777 18.66 -2.78 -11.09
CA ASN A 777 18.28 -1.51 -10.47
C ASN A 777 18.87 -0.32 -11.25
N GLY A 778 18.01 0.61 -11.65
CA GLY A 778 18.35 1.78 -12.45
C GLY A 778 18.34 1.56 -13.96
N GLU A 779 18.22 0.32 -14.45
CA GLU A 779 18.18 -0.02 -15.88
C GLU A 779 16.80 0.25 -16.51
N THR A 780 16.80 0.84 -17.71
CA THR A 780 15.59 1.17 -18.47
C THR A 780 15.33 0.14 -19.57
N VAL A 781 14.13 -0.44 -19.58
CA VAL A 781 13.64 -1.37 -20.61
C VAL A 781 12.59 -0.67 -21.46
N ASP A 782 12.87 -0.46 -22.75
CA ASP A 782 11.83 -0.13 -23.71
C ASP A 782 11.06 -1.41 -24.06
N ALA A 783 9.84 -1.50 -23.53
CA ALA A 783 8.93 -2.62 -23.79
C ALA A 783 7.71 -2.18 -24.62
N SER A 784 7.77 -1.02 -25.26
CA SER A 784 6.80 -0.61 -26.28
C SER A 784 6.66 -1.67 -27.39
N VAL A 785 5.52 -1.66 -28.08
CA VAL A 785 5.27 -2.52 -29.23
C VAL A 785 4.83 -1.63 -30.39
N ASP A 786 5.49 -1.77 -31.54
CA ASP A 786 5.21 -1.04 -32.78
C ASP A 786 3.89 -1.49 -33.45
N THR A 787 2.78 -1.47 -32.71
CA THR A 787 1.44 -1.55 -33.30
C THR A 787 1.08 -0.19 -33.89
N ASN A 788 1.48 0.04 -35.13
CA ASN A 788 0.94 1.13 -35.93
C ASN A 788 -0.58 0.97 -36.03
N ALA A 789 -1.31 1.81 -35.31
CA ALA A 789 -2.76 1.77 -35.24
C ALA A 789 -3.33 3.11 -35.70
N TRP A 790 -4.25 3.04 -36.65
CA TRP A 790 -4.91 4.21 -37.23
C TRP A 790 -6.39 4.18 -36.89
N ALA A 791 -6.91 5.29 -36.37
CA ALA A 791 -8.35 5.50 -36.28
C ALA A 791 -8.88 5.80 -37.68
N VAL A 792 -9.81 4.98 -38.17
CA VAL A 792 -10.38 5.11 -39.52
C VAL A 792 -11.90 5.14 -39.43
N LYS A 793 -12.54 6.09 -40.11
CA LYS A 793 -14.00 6.25 -40.09
C LYS A 793 -14.65 5.52 -41.26
N LEU A 794 -15.62 4.67 -40.96
CA LEU A 794 -16.49 4.05 -41.96
C LEU A 794 -17.50 5.10 -42.48
N THR A 795 -17.74 5.16 -43.79
CA THR A 795 -18.87 5.94 -44.35
C THR A 795 -20.21 5.28 -44.03
N ASP A 796 -21.29 6.08 -44.02
CA ASP A 796 -22.65 5.56 -43.81
C ASP A 796 -23.09 4.62 -44.96
N SER A 797 -22.60 4.87 -46.18
CA SER A 797 -22.73 4.01 -47.36
C SER A 797 -22.07 2.64 -47.15
N LEU A 798 -20.86 2.60 -46.59
CA LEU A 798 -20.16 1.36 -46.28
C LEU A 798 -20.84 0.62 -45.11
N PHE A 799 -21.16 1.34 -44.03
CA PHE A 799 -21.78 0.77 -42.83
C PHE A 799 -23.15 0.13 -43.12
N SER A 800 -24.01 0.81 -43.91
CA SER A 800 -25.30 0.27 -44.34
C SER A 800 -25.17 -0.91 -45.33
N GLY A 801 -24.05 -1.04 -46.02
CA GLY A 801 -23.72 -2.18 -46.88
C GLY A 801 -23.21 -3.43 -46.14
N LEU A 802 -22.87 -3.33 -44.84
CA LEU A 802 -22.30 -4.45 -44.08
C LEU A 802 -23.33 -5.55 -43.80
N LYS A 803 -22.97 -6.79 -44.15
CA LYS A 803 -23.77 -8.00 -43.87
C LYS A 803 -23.41 -8.56 -42.49
N TRP A 804 -24.11 -8.06 -41.48
CA TRP A 804 -24.00 -8.53 -40.10
C TRP A 804 -24.51 -9.97 -39.94
N GLN A 805 -23.65 -10.85 -39.43
CA GLN A 805 -23.94 -12.21 -38.99
C GLN A 805 -23.98 -12.21 -37.46
N ASN A 806 -25.09 -12.61 -36.85
CA ASN A 806 -25.17 -12.75 -35.39
C ASN A 806 -24.80 -14.19 -35.00
N VAL A 807 -23.74 -14.35 -34.19
CA VAL A 807 -23.29 -15.64 -33.68
C VAL A 807 -23.09 -15.53 -32.17
N LYS A 808 -23.86 -16.31 -31.43
CA LYS A 808 -23.85 -16.38 -29.95
C LYS A 808 -24.01 -15.00 -29.25
N GLY A 809 -24.72 -14.06 -29.86
CA GLY A 809 -24.96 -12.71 -29.32
C GLY A 809 -23.95 -11.66 -29.74
N LEU A 810 -22.89 -12.03 -30.46
CA LEU A 810 -21.94 -11.11 -31.10
C LEU A 810 -22.33 -10.90 -32.56
N SER A 811 -22.30 -9.65 -33.02
CA SER A 811 -22.56 -9.28 -34.42
C SER A 811 -21.23 -9.09 -35.17
N ILE A 812 -21.01 -9.91 -36.20
CA ILE A 812 -19.77 -9.98 -36.97
C ILE A 812 -20.05 -9.58 -38.43
N ALA A 813 -19.24 -8.70 -39.02
CA ALA A 813 -19.33 -8.33 -40.42
C ALA A 813 -17.96 -8.30 -41.09
N THR A 814 -17.89 -8.66 -42.37
CA THR A 814 -16.69 -8.57 -43.19
C THR A 814 -16.63 -7.22 -43.89
N VAL A 815 -15.59 -6.43 -43.62
CA VAL A 815 -15.38 -5.12 -44.26
C VAL A 815 -14.33 -5.25 -45.36
N THR A 816 -14.66 -4.81 -46.57
CA THR A 816 -13.69 -4.59 -47.65
C THR A 816 -14.02 -3.26 -48.30
N ALA A 817 -13.10 -2.31 -48.22
CA ALA A 817 -13.36 -0.90 -48.50
C ALA A 817 -12.13 -0.23 -49.09
N ARG A 818 -12.35 0.88 -49.82
CA ARG A 818 -11.29 1.77 -50.28
C ARG A 818 -10.97 2.77 -49.18
N MET A 819 -9.70 2.92 -48.83
CA MET A 819 -9.23 4.00 -47.96
C MET A 819 -9.08 5.28 -48.79
N GLU A 820 -9.63 6.38 -48.29
CA GLU A 820 -9.57 7.70 -48.90
C GLU A 820 -9.09 8.73 -47.86
N SER A 821 -8.13 9.56 -48.27
CA SER A 821 -7.74 10.75 -47.50
C SER A 821 -8.76 11.85 -47.78
N SER A 822 -9.11 12.64 -46.78
CA SER A 822 -10.01 13.80 -46.92
C SER A 822 -9.37 14.93 -47.73
N ALA A 823 -9.27 14.76 -49.05
CA ALA A 823 -8.90 15.87 -49.92
C ALA A 823 -9.94 16.99 -49.78
N SER A 824 -9.48 18.18 -49.40
CA SER A 824 -10.32 19.37 -49.24
C SER A 824 -11.07 19.67 -50.54
N GLU A 825 -12.39 19.45 -50.59
CA GLU A 825 -13.20 19.83 -51.74
C GLU A 825 -13.19 21.36 -51.92
N SER A 826 -12.58 21.81 -53.01
CA SER A 826 -12.70 23.20 -53.45
C SER A 826 -14.11 23.44 -53.98
N VAL A 827 -14.92 24.15 -53.21
CA VAL A 827 -16.32 24.49 -53.55
C VAL A 827 -16.35 25.45 -54.74
N ASP A 828 -16.51 24.90 -55.94
CA ASP A 828 -16.68 25.68 -57.16
C ASP A 828 -18.13 26.20 -57.23
N SER A 829 -18.30 27.49 -56.96
CA SER A 829 -19.60 28.11 -56.73
C SER A 829 -20.31 28.53 -58.02
N LYS A 830 -21.58 28.13 -58.18
CA LYS A 830 -22.50 28.72 -59.17
C LYS A 830 -23.81 29.20 -58.54
N ALA A 831 -23.85 30.51 -58.35
CA ALA A 831 -24.97 31.44 -58.47
C ALA A 831 -26.41 30.97 -58.17
N GLU A 832 -26.95 31.45 -57.05
CA GLU A 832 -28.22 32.21 -56.89
C GLU A 832 -28.40 32.54 -55.38
N GLY A 833 -28.86 33.70 -54.90
CA GLY A 833 -29.18 34.94 -55.61
C GLY A 833 -30.18 35.85 -54.86
N SER A 834 -29.83 36.45 -53.69
CA SER A 834 -30.52 37.68 -53.21
C SER A 834 -29.89 38.38 -51.98
N ASN A 835 -29.22 39.51 -52.22
CA ASN A 835 -29.16 40.75 -51.43
C ASN A 835 -29.41 40.74 -49.90
N LYS A 836 -28.40 41.20 -49.14
CA LYS A 836 -28.60 41.97 -47.90
C LYS A 836 -27.83 43.30 -47.95
N LYS A 837 -28.49 44.38 -47.55
CA LYS A 837 -28.05 45.77 -47.71
C LYS A 837 -26.91 46.11 -46.72
N GLN A 838 -25.77 46.56 -47.21
CA GLN A 838 -24.66 47.03 -46.37
C GLN A 838 -24.95 48.38 -45.72
N LYS A 839 -24.31 48.65 -44.57
CA LYS A 839 -23.95 50.01 -44.12
C LYS A 839 -22.59 49.98 -43.43
N ILE A 840 -21.74 50.95 -43.77
CA ILE A 840 -20.34 51.10 -43.35
C ILE A 840 -20.22 52.09 -42.18
N SER A 841 -19.22 51.90 -41.32
CA SER A 841 -18.53 52.96 -40.57
C SER A 841 -17.07 52.56 -40.31
N GLN A 842 -16.13 53.48 -40.56
CA GLN A 842 -14.68 53.27 -40.60
C GLN A 842 -13.98 53.47 -39.22
N GLU A 843 -12.84 52.78 -39.04
CA GLU A 843 -11.46 53.24 -38.71
C GLU A 843 -11.24 54.46 -37.76
N VAL A 844 -10.16 54.64 -36.97
CA VAL A 844 -8.69 54.50 -37.25
C VAL A 844 -7.85 54.36 -35.95
N GLY A 845 -6.67 53.70 -35.99
CA GLY A 845 -5.48 53.98 -35.14
C GLY A 845 -4.92 52.78 -34.32
N THR A 846 -3.83 52.08 -34.69
CA THR A 846 -2.35 52.37 -34.50
C THR A 846 -1.91 52.43 -33.02
N GLU A 847 -0.88 51.72 -32.50
CA GLU A 847 0.38 51.17 -33.06
C GLU A 847 0.88 49.84 -32.40
N SER A 848 1.81 49.11 -33.08
CA SER A 848 3.02 48.38 -32.62
C SER A 848 3.13 47.68 -31.23
N ALA A 849 3.74 46.49 -31.03
CA ALA A 849 4.43 45.53 -31.91
C ALA A 849 4.64 44.13 -31.23
N SER A 850 5.00 43.13 -32.05
CA SER A 850 5.65 41.84 -31.72
C SER A 850 5.06 40.92 -30.62
N SER A 851 4.38 39.84 -31.06
CA SER A 851 4.36 38.54 -30.37
C SER A 851 4.56 37.41 -31.38
N ALA A 852 5.14 36.30 -30.94
CA ALA A 852 5.64 35.23 -31.82
C ALA A 852 4.52 34.39 -32.46
N LEU A 853 4.84 33.82 -33.63
CA LEU A 853 3.95 32.98 -34.43
C LEU A 853 3.60 31.66 -33.72
N VAL A 854 2.44 31.62 -33.06
CA VAL A 854 1.76 30.35 -32.77
C VAL A 854 1.20 29.82 -34.10
N ALA A 855 1.80 28.77 -34.65
CA ALA A 855 1.23 28.06 -35.78
C ALA A 855 -0.08 27.40 -35.33
N PRO A 856 -1.24 27.64 -35.99
CA PRO A 856 -2.46 26.92 -35.66
C PRO A 856 -2.27 25.45 -35.98
N ALA A 857 -2.49 24.58 -35.00
CA ALA A 857 -2.44 23.15 -35.18
C ALA A 857 -3.41 22.73 -36.29
N ARG A 858 -2.89 22.10 -37.35
CA ARG A 858 -3.75 21.50 -38.38
C ARG A 858 -4.57 20.39 -37.70
N PRO A 859 -5.89 20.31 -37.91
CA PRO A 859 -6.65 19.16 -37.44
C PRO A 859 -6.07 17.89 -38.07
N ILE A 860 -5.89 16.85 -37.27
CA ILE A 860 -5.39 15.57 -37.76
C ILE A 860 -6.50 14.95 -38.61
N GLU A 861 -6.32 14.95 -39.93
CA GLU A 861 -7.27 14.42 -40.89
C GLU A 861 -7.42 12.90 -40.70
N MET A 862 -8.59 12.50 -40.23
CA MET A 862 -8.94 11.10 -39.98
C MET A 862 -9.30 10.39 -41.31
N PRO A 863 -8.58 9.32 -41.71
CA PRO A 863 -8.85 8.63 -42.97
C PRO A 863 -10.25 8.00 -42.97
N ILE A 864 -10.84 7.93 -44.16
CA ILE A 864 -12.21 7.43 -44.38
C ILE A 864 -12.15 6.11 -45.17
N LEU A 865 -13.01 5.16 -44.81
CA LEU A 865 -13.25 3.93 -45.57
C LEU A 865 -14.60 4.01 -46.24
N ASP A 866 -14.61 3.95 -47.58
CA ASP A 866 -15.83 3.96 -48.40
C ASP A 866 -15.95 2.71 -49.30
N VAL A 867 -17.13 2.55 -49.88
CA VAL A 867 -17.51 1.42 -50.73
C VAL A 867 -16.58 1.30 -51.94
N LEU A 868 -16.14 0.07 -52.23
CA LEU A 868 -15.32 -0.22 -53.41
C LEU A 868 -16.08 0.13 -54.72
N PRO A 869 -15.48 0.92 -55.62
CA PRO A 869 -16.07 1.17 -56.95
C PRO A 869 -16.29 -0.14 -57.72
N SER A 870 -17.40 -0.21 -58.47
CA SER A 870 -17.80 -1.40 -59.24
C SER A 870 -16.74 -1.93 -60.21
N SER A 871 -15.85 -1.06 -60.68
CA SER A 871 -14.69 -1.39 -61.52
C SER A 871 -13.59 -2.17 -60.78
N MET A 872 -13.41 -1.95 -59.48
CA MET A 872 -12.39 -2.60 -58.65
C MET A 872 -12.91 -3.80 -57.84
N ALA A 873 -14.22 -3.90 -57.61
CA ALA A 873 -14.85 -5.02 -56.91
C ALA A 873 -14.54 -6.40 -57.54
N SER A 874 -14.23 -6.45 -58.84
CA SER A 874 -13.81 -7.66 -59.56
C SER A 874 -12.38 -8.10 -59.23
N ALA A 875 -11.48 -7.15 -58.96
CA ALA A 875 -10.06 -7.39 -58.66
C ALA A 875 -9.81 -7.60 -57.16
N ALA A 876 -10.64 -6.98 -56.30
CA ALA A 876 -10.55 -7.07 -54.84
C ALA A 876 -11.30 -8.29 -54.24
N ARG A 877 -11.53 -9.36 -55.01
CA ARG A 877 -12.09 -10.60 -54.44
C ARG A 877 -11.09 -11.18 -53.43
N PRO A 878 -11.50 -11.54 -52.20
CA PRO A 878 -10.60 -12.13 -51.23
C PRO A 878 -10.03 -13.45 -51.78
N VAL A 879 -8.69 -13.52 -51.82
CA VAL A 879 -7.92 -14.76 -52.08
C VAL A 879 -7.82 -15.61 -50.80
N ALA A 880 -8.21 -15.05 -49.65
CA ALA A 880 -8.28 -15.75 -48.38
C ALA A 880 -9.30 -16.91 -48.42
N GLN A 881 -8.93 -18.03 -47.79
CA GLN A 881 -9.91 -19.09 -47.52
C GLN A 881 -10.91 -18.60 -46.47
N PRO A 882 -12.19 -19.01 -46.55
CA PRO A 882 -13.21 -18.55 -45.62
C PRO A 882 -12.88 -18.96 -44.17
N LEU A 883 -12.63 -17.97 -43.31
CA LEU A 883 -12.28 -18.16 -41.92
C LEU A 883 -13.55 -18.39 -41.10
N GLN A 884 -13.56 -19.49 -40.33
CA GLN A 884 -14.65 -19.79 -39.41
C GLN A 884 -14.34 -19.17 -38.05
N VAL A 885 -15.22 -18.30 -37.57
CA VAL A 885 -15.05 -17.56 -36.31
C VAL A 885 -16.15 -17.96 -35.32
N GLY A 886 -15.73 -18.47 -34.16
CA GLY A 886 -16.62 -18.89 -33.07
C GLY A 886 -16.22 -20.24 -32.47
N ASP A 887 -16.40 -20.41 -31.17
CA ASP A 887 -16.12 -21.67 -30.48
C ASP A 887 -17.36 -22.57 -30.44
N LEU A 888 -17.36 -23.65 -31.23
CA LEU A 888 -18.40 -24.67 -31.18
C LEU A 888 -18.10 -25.69 -30.07
N ARG A 889 -18.96 -25.74 -29.06
CA ARG A 889 -18.95 -26.79 -28.04
C ARG A 889 -19.79 -27.96 -28.54
N LEU A 890 -19.26 -29.18 -28.46
CA LEU A 890 -19.97 -30.37 -28.95
C LEU A 890 -21.26 -30.66 -28.16
N ALA A 891 -21.36 -30.19 -26.92
CA ALA A 891 -22.59 -30.23 -26.13
C ALA A 891 -23.70 -29.33 -26.70
N ASP A 892 -23.36 -28.11 -27.14
CA ASP A 892 -24.29 -27.18 -27.81
C ASP A 892 -24.75 -27.78 -29.14
N LEU A 893 -23.81 -28.33 -29.92
CA LEU A 893 -24.10 -29.00 -31.19
C LEU A 893 -25.04 -30.20 -30.99
N ARG A 894 -24.78 -31.04 -29.97
CA ARG A 894 -25.66 -32.17 -29.60
C ARG A 894 -27.09 -31.69 -29.33
N LYS A 895 -27.25 -30.62 -28.54
CA LYS A 895 -28.56 -30.04 -28.23
C LYS A 895 -29.26 -29.52 -29.50
N MET A 896 -28.53 -28.80 -30.35
CA MET A 896 -29.03 -28.29 -31.63
C MET A 896 -29.48 -29.41 -32.60
N MET A 897 -28.72 -30.49 -32.68
CA MET A 897 -29.06 -31.68 -33.48
C MET A 897 -30.34 -32.35 -32.95
N GLN A 898 -30.44 -32.54 -31.63
CA GLN A 898 -31.61 -33.15 -30.99
C GLN A 898 -32.87 -32.30 -31.18
N THR A 899 -32.79 -30.97 -31.02
CA THR A 899 -33.91 -30.05 -31.32
C THR A 899 -34.30 -30.07 -32.80
N SER A 900 -33.36 -30.40 -33.70
CA SER A 900 -33.62 -30.57 -35.14
C SER A 900 -34.12 -31.97 -35.53
N GLY A 901 -34.40 -32.86 -34.56
CA GLY A 901 -34.90 -34.22 -34.82
C GLY A 901 -33.83 -35.27 -35.16
N TYR A 902 -32.54 -34.95 -35.02
CA TYR A 902 -31.44 -35.90 -35.21
C TYR A 902 -31.04 -36.56 -33.89
N THR A 903 -30.79 -37.87 -33.90
CA THR A 903 -30.21 -38.56 -32.74
C THR A 903 -28.73 -38.19 -32.65
N ALA A 904 -28.29 -37.74 -31.46
CA ALA A 904 -26.91 -37.30 -31.26
C ALA A 904 -26.38 -37.82 -29.91
N GLU A 905 -25.31 -38.62 -29.99
CA GLU A 905 -24.69 -39.32 -28.86
C GLU A 905 -23.20 -39.03 -28.80
N PHE A 906 -22.68 -38.86 -27.58
CA PHE A 906 -21.22 -38.85 -27.39
C PHE A 906 -20.67 -40.27 -27.48
N ARG A 907 -19.61 -40.43 -28.25
CA ARG A 907 -18.67 -41.55 -28.18
C ARG A 907 -17.35 -40.96 -27.69
N GLY A 908 -16.56 -41.71 -26.92
CA GLY A 908 -15.45 -41.17 -26.11
C GLY A 908 -14.44 -40.30 -26.88
N GLU A 909 -13.65 -39.51 -26.14
CA GLU A 909 -12.57 -38.64 -26.70
C GLU A 909 -13.06 -37.54 -27.66
N GLY A 910 -14.08 -36.76 -27.25
CA GLY A 910 -14.45 -35.54 -27.97
C GLY A 910 -15.09 -35.77 -29.34
N MET A 911 -15.80 -36.90 -29.50
CA MET A 911 -16.52 -37.26 -30.72
C MET A 911 -18.04 -37.28 -30.49
N LEU A 912 -18.78 -36.67 -31.42
CA LEU A 912 -20.24 -36.67 -31.45
C LEU A 912 -20.72 -37.49 -32.65
N LEU A 913 -21.44 -38.58 -32.41
CA LEU A 913 -22.05 -39.41 -33.43
C LEU A 913 -23.50 -38.98 -33.66
N ILE A 914 -23.85 -38.65 -34.90
CA ILE A 914 -25.17 -38.16 -35.30
C ILE A 914 -25.82 -39.17 -36.26
N ASN A 915 -27.05 -39.58 -35.94
CA ASN A 915 -27.83 -40.61 -36.66
C ASN A 915 -27.08 -41.93 -36.94
N GLY A 916 -26.08 -42.27 -36.11
CA GLY A 916 -25.25 -43.47 -36.27
C GLY A 916 -24.24 -43.42 -37.43
N ASN A 917 -24.34 -42.43 -38.33
CA ASN A 917 -23.67 -42.43 -39.64
C ASN A 917 -22.71 -41.25 -39.87
N VAL A 918 -22.79 -40.18 -39.07
CA VAL A 918 -21.92 -38.99 -39.20
C VAL A 918 -21.18 -38.77 -37.88
N THR A 919 -19.85 -38.76 -37.92
CA THR A 919 -18.98 -38.47 -36.78
C THR A 919 -18.46 -37.04 -36.88
N VAL A 920 -18.63 -36.27 -35.81
CA VAL A 920 -18.09 -34.91 -35.67
C VAL A 920 -17.03 -34.93 -34.56
N ARG A 921 -15.77 -34.69 -34.92
CA ARG A 921 -14.63 -34.63 -34.00
C ARG A 921 -14.15 -33.19 -33.88
N LYS A 922 -13.84 -32.74 -32.67
CA LYS A 922 -13.17 -31.45 -32.43
C LYS A 922 -11.72 -31.70 -32.06
N THR A 923 -10.79 -31.26 -32.89
CA THR A 923 -9.35 -31.33 -32.62
C THR A 923 -8.93 -30.30 -31.58
N GLY A 924 -7.82 -30.54 -30.88
CA GLY A 924 -7.32 -29.64 -29.83
C GLY A 924 -6.96 -28.22 -30.30
N THR A 925 -6.77 -28.03 -31.62
CA THR A 925 -6.53 -26.72 -32.25
C THR A 925 -7.82 -25.99 -32.67
N GLY A 926 -9.00 -26.50 -32.25
CA GLY A 926 -10.30 -25.89 -32.53
C GLY A 926 -10.91 -26.26 -33.89
N ARG A 927 -10.19 -26.99 -34.76
CA ARG A 927 -10.74 -27.44 -36.06
C ARG A 927 -11.76 -28.56 -35.86
N ILE A 928 -12.88 -28.47 -36.57
CA ILE A 928 -13.97 -29.44 -36.56
C ILE A 928 -13.83 -30.32 -37.80
N GLU A 929 -13.73 -31.63 -37.59
CA GLU A 929 -13.70 -32.64 -38.63
C GLU A 929 -15.06 -33.35 -38.67
N ILE A 930 -15.59 -33.56 -39.87
CA ILE A 930 -16.87 -34.24 -40.10
C ILE A 930 -16.59 -35.40 -41.05
N GLU A 931 -16.73 -36.62 -40.55
CA GLU A 931 -16.56 -37.86 -41.30
C GLU A 931 -17.92 -38.55 -41.47
N SER A 932 -18.10 -39.28 -42.56
CA SER A 932 -19.33 -40.05 -42.85
C SER A 932 -18.99 -41.51 -43.01
N ILE A 933 -19.64 -42.37 -42.22
CA ILE A 933 -19.47 -43.81 -42.26
C ILE A 933 -20.47 -44.37 -43.28
N GLY A 934 -19.99 -44.62 -44.51
CA GLY A 934 -20.75 -45.33 -45.54
C GLY A 934 -20.86 -44.60 -46.89
N LEU A 935 -19.96 -44.92 -47.81
CA LEU A 935 -20.09 -44.67 -49.24
C LEU A 935 -19.82 -46.00 -49.98
N PRO A 936 -20.84 -46.67 -50.56
CA PRO A 936 -20.61 -47.83 -51.40
C PRO A 936 -20.15 -47.37 -52.78
N THR A 937 -18.86 -47.54 -53.08
CA THR A 937 -18.31 -47.40 -54.43
C THR A 937 -18.71 -48.59 -55.29
N GLY A 938 -19.89 -48.53 -55.92
CA GLY A 938 -20.35 -49.59 -56.82
C GLY A 938 -21.70 -49.32 -57.47
N PHE A 939 -21.70 -49.10 -58.79
CA PHE A 939 -22.90 -49.09 -59.61
C PHE A 939 -23.32 -50.54 -59.87
N ASN A 940 -24.44 -51.03 -59.33
CA ASN A 940 -25.20 -52.15 -59.90
C ASN A 940 -26.61 -52.32 -59.31
N SER A 941 -27.45 -53.06 -60.04
CA SER A 941 -28.91 -53.03 -59.95
C SER A 941 -29.55 -53.97 -58.91
N THR A 942 -30.85 -53.73 -58.66
CA THR A 942 -31.86 -54.64 -58.06
C THR A 942 -31.68 -55.15 -56.62
N SER A 943 -32.40 -54.55 -55.66
CA SER A 943 -33.58 -55.19 -55.01
C SER A 943 -34.24 -54.25 -53.97
N SER A 944 -35.52 -54.47 -53.68
CA SER A 944 -36.31 -53.77 -52.65
C SER A 944 -35.83 -54.12 -51.23
N THR A 945 -36.07 -53.36 -50.14
CA THR A 945 -37.28 -52.63 -49.75
C THR A 945 -36.99 -51.67 -48.56
N THR A 946 -37.96 -50.79 -48.22
CA THR A 946 -38.14 -50.04 -46.95
C THR A 946 -37.25 -48.83 -46.58
N THR A 947 -37.95 -47.75 -46.18
CA THR A 947 -37.49 -46.55 -45.44
C THR A 947 -36.35 -45.70 -46.03
N ASN A 948 -36.70 -44.83 -46.98
CA ASN A 948 -35.83 -43.77 -47.49
C ASN A 948 -35.70 -42.58 -46.52
N LEU A 949 -34.53 -42.43 -45.87
CA LEU A 949 -33.87 -41.12 -45.83
C LEU A 949 -32.58 -41.22 -46.69
N PRO A 950 -32.33 -40.29 -47.63
CA PRO A 950 -31.14 -40.35 -48.47
C PRO A 950 -29.89 -40.09 -47.62
N HIS A 951 -29.02 -41.09 -47.48
CA HIS A 951 -27.93 -41.10 -46.51
C HIS A 951 -26.92 -39.95 -46.73
N GLY A 952 -26.73 -39.50 -47.97
CA GLY A 952 -25.91 -38.32 -48.28
C GLY A 952 -26.48 -37.00 -47.74
N ALA A 953 -27.81 -36.87 -47.60
CA ALA A 953 -28.43 -35.65 -47.09
C ALA A 953 -28.13 -35.42 -45.61
N THR A 954 -27.94 -36.48 -44.81
CA THR A 954 -27.63 -36.38 -43.38
C THR A 954 -26.27 -35.70 -43.15
N PHE A 955 -25.25 -36.04 -43.94
CA PHE A 955 -23.94 -35.37 -43.88
C PHE A 955 -24.04 -33.88 -44.22
N PHE A 956 -24.71 -33.53 -45.33
CA PHE A 956 -24.86 -32.13 -45.72
C PHE A 956 -25.74 -31.33 -44.74
N ALA A 957 -26.77 -31.94 -44.13
CA ALA A 957 -27.59 -31.30 -43.11
C ALA A 957 -26.81 -31.03 -41.82
N VAL A 958 -26.05 -32.02 -41.32
CA VAL A 958 -25.15 -31.85 -40.16
C VAL A 958 -24.12 -30.76 -40.44
N ARG A 959 -23.48 -30.80 -41.62
CA ARG A 959 -22.51 -29.80 -42.05
C ARG A 959 -23.11 -28.39 -42.11
N ASN A 960 -24.29 -28.24 -42.69
CA ASN A 960 -24.97 -26.93 -42.77
C ASN A 960 -25.33 -26.39 -41.37
N ARG A 961 -25.80 -27.23 -40.45
CA ARG A 961 -26.08 -26.81 -39.07
C ARG A 961 -24.82 -26.42 -38.28
N ILE A 962 -23.68 -27.09 -38.53
CA ILE A 962 -22.38 -26.67 -37.99
C ILE A 962 -22.00 -25.28 -38.53
N TYR A 963 -22.23 -25.02 -39.82
CA TYR A 963 -22.00 -23.70 -40.41
C TYR A 963 -22.99 -22.62 -39.94
N GLU A 964 -24.23 -22.96 -39.56
CA GLU A 964 -25.15 -22.01 -38.92
C GLU A 964 -24.70 -21.64 -37.49
N GLY A 965 -23.93 -22.51 -36.83
CA GLY A 965 -23.37 -22.28 -35.49
C GLY A 965 -22.04 -21.53 -35.45
N LEU A 966 -21.48 -21.14 -36.60
CA LEU A 966 -20.16 -20.51 -36.77
C LEU A 966 -20.28 -19.29 -37.70
N ALA A 967 -19.60 -18.19 -37.40
CA ALA A 967 -19.55 -17.08 -38.34
C ALA A 967 -18.62 -17.44 -39.51
N VAL A 968 -19.06 -17.22 -40.74
CA VAL A 968 -18.24 -17.45 -41.93
C VAL A 968 -17.77 -16.10 -42.46
N VAL A 969 -16.52 -15.77 -42.15
CA VAL A 969 -15.79 -14.65 -42.75
C VAL A 969 -15.31 -15.10 -44.13
N LYS A 970 -15.76 -14.43 -45.20
CA LYS A 970 -15.38 -14.70 -46.59
C LYS A 970 -14.42 -13.64 -47.11
#